data_AF-A0A328WZN4-F1
#
_entry.id   AF-A0A328WZN4-F1
#
_cell.length_a   1.000
_cell.length_b   1.000
_cell.length_c   1.000
_cell.angle_alpha   90.00
_cell.angle_beta   90.00
_cell.angle_gamma   90.00
#
_symmetry.space_group_name_H-M   'P 1'
#
loop_
_entity.id
_entity.type
_entity.pdbx_description
1 polymer ?
#
loop_
_entity_poly.entity_id
_entity_poly.type
_entity_poly.pdbx_seq_one_letter_code
_entity_poly.pdbx_strand_id
1 'polypeptide(L)'
;MLKNCFLGMLLLMVSGLWAQESETPYKKKKITVSTDTISLEKVSINKSFFKVLDGNDNPIDTAFYTVNFQKGTLVFKNKYQSNDTLTVRYLTFPEYLTKTYSIYDESKVVPNARGNGQLYSLSKDRVNNFKPFDGLTTSGSITRGVTIGNNQNAVVNSNLDLQIAGKLSDKVSLRASIQDSNIPLQEGGYSQKLDEFDQIFIELYSDKWNIRAGDLFLENRQSRFLNFNKKVQGLSTQFRLGEEGNKTTLFASAALVRGQYAKSTFVGQEGNQGPYKLRGNNGELYVLVISGSERVFVNGILLQRGENNHYTIDYNAGEVTFTSLFPINSEMRINIEYQYSDRSFTRFVTYGGATHEREKWSIGGFIYSENDVKNQPLQQDLSEEQVEILKNAGDNINLMNAPSAYIDTYSENKILYRKILISGVEVFEFSNNPEEVLYNVRFSLVGNNQGNYILANNQAVGRIYNYVEPIGGIPQGNYEPIIRLIAPTKIQIATLMGKYNPTDKTTIDFEVGISNNDLNLYSNLDNDDNQGIAGRLNANQRLFTKNWTLDAFANVQFVQKDFRTIERLFTIEFDRDWNLTSPTGNQSLVVSGLRWNHPEKGFANYQLEKLDFSDNFSGTRHVLNGRLRHKNWTITNNSSLMKSDGSFANSTFARSETQVKYDWKKNWVGGSLRLEDNSEKIVATNTFSPLSQRFLEYGGFVGRGDSTKVYMEVGYLHRVNDSLQNGFVQRVNRSHSYYLKSRLLQTEKSDLSVFINYRNLQFEDASRPNEPSLNSRILYNDRFFKQLLLLTTAYETASGTLPQQEFTYLEVEPGQGVFMWNDYNGNGIQELQEFEIAPFPDQAKYVRVFLPNQVFIKTHQNKFSLSLTLNPSVWQNDKGFKKLLSYFYNQTSFLIDRKIERNSDNFNLNPFERDESELLGLNSSFMNSFFYNRGKQNHSVTYSILNSRTKNLLSIGSQENKNLAHQVQYAHLLKKSWLFALSGKTFTTESSSDNFPARNFDILGYQIAPKVSYLFSKNTSLDVFYEIQNKENQLGNSETLNQSRLGTSFTYAGEKKITMNGEFSLYNNEFTGDALSAVGFQMLEGLQPGRNQTWRLLVQKNLTQYLDVNVNYQGRKSETSDTIHTGSVQLRAYF
;
A
#
# COMPACT_ATOMS: atom_id res chain seq x y z
N MET A 1 -15.37 1.87 71.59
CA MET A 1 -16.52 2.81 71.61
C MET A 1 -16.25 4.12 72.38
N LEU A 2 -15.16 4.27 73.14
CA LEU A 2 -14.76 5.54 73.79
C LEU A 2 -13.91 6.51 72.93
N LYS A 3 -13.36 6.09 71.79
CA LYS A 3 -12.51 6.95 70.91
C LYS A 3 -13.29 7.89 70.00
N ASN A 4 -14.55 7.58 69.68
CA ASN A 4 -15.36 8.37 68.75
C ASN A 4 -16.15 9.50 69.43
N CYS A 5 -16.36 9.46 70.76
CA CYS A 5 -16.91 10.61 71.51
C CYS A 5 -15.88 11.71 71.75
N PHE A 6 -14.59 11.36 71.89
CA PHE A 6 -13.54 12.34 72.18
C PHE A 6 -13.27 13.27 70.99
N LEU A 7 -13.37 12.75 69.76
CA LEU A 7 -13.19 13.56 68.54
C LEU A 7 -14.36 14.53 68.30
N GLY A 8 -15.59 14.11 68.62
CA GLY A 8 -16.78 14.97 68.53
C GLY A 8 -16.79 16.11 69.56
N MET A 9 -16.27 15.85 70.77
CA MET A 9 -16.17 16.86 71.84
C MET A 9 -15.00 17.84 71.60
N LEU A 10 -13.89 17.37 71.00
CA LEU A 10 -12.76 18.23 70.62
C LEU A 10 -13.14 19.20 69.49
N LEU A 11 -13.96 18.76 68.53
CA LEU A 11 -14.43 19.60 67.40
C LEU A 11 -15.46 20.67 67.84
N LEU A 12 -16.22 20.43 68.91
CA LEU A 12 -17.16 21.42 69.49
C LEU A 12 -16.48 22.42 70.44
N MET A 13 -15.35 22.06 71.07
CA MET A 13 -14.59 23.01 71.92
C MET A 13 -13.67 23.93 71.12
N VAL A 14 -13.19 23.51 69.94
CA VAL A 14 -12.33 24.37 69.08
C VAL A 14 -13.16 25.41 68.31
N SER A 15 -14.47 25.21 68.14
CA SER A 15 -15.36 26.15 67.45
C SER A 15 -15.91 27.29 68.34
N GLY A 16 -15.56 27.33 69.63
CA GLY A 16 -16.05 28.33 70.59
C GLY A 16 -15.08 29.44 71.00
N LEU A 17 -13.81 29.45 70.54
CA LEU A 17 -12.76 30.36 71.08
C LEU A 17 -12.19 31.39 70.09
N TRP A 18 -12.81 31.59 68.91
CA TRP A 18 -12.38 32.59 67.92
C TRP A 18 -13.47 33.61 67.56
N ALA A 19 -14.39 33.87 68.47
CA ALA A 19 -15.43 34.87 68.29
C ALA A 19 -15.47 35.83 69.49
N GLN A 20 -14.53 36.78 69.53
CA GLN A 20 -14.64 38.15 70.09
C GLN A 20 -13.24 38.71 70.43
N GLU A 21 -12.45 39.06 69.40
CA GLU A 21 -11.57 40.22 69.51
C GLU A 21 -12.18 41.31 68.62
N SER A 22 -12.86 42.27 69.24
CA SER A 22 -13.29 43.47 68.53
C SER A 22 -12.06 44.36 68.33
N GLU A 23 -11.52 44.40 67.11
CA GLU A 23 -10.49 45.37 66.76
C GLU A 23 -11.02 46.79 67.02
N THR A 24 -10.43 47.48 68.00
CA THR A 24 -10.80 48.87 68.24
C THR A 24 -10.28 49.76 67.10
N PRO A 25 -11.05 50.77 66.68
CA PRO A 25 -10.60 51.70 65.63
C PRO A 25 -9.48 52.63 66.11
N TYR A 26 -9.13 52.62 67.40
CA TYR A 26 -8.00 53.36 67.94
C TYR A 26 -6.71 52.56 67.76
N LYS A 27 -5.82 53.06 66.91
CA LYS A 27 -4.51 52.43 66.66
C LYS A 27 -3.40 53.28 67.25
N LYS A 28 -2.40 52.58 67.81
CA LYS A 28 -1.16 53.16 68.34
C LYS A 28 0.00 52.52 67.59
N LYS A 29 0.79 53.33 66.87
CA LYS A 29 1.93 52.88 66.07
C LYS A 29 3.20 53.60 66.52
N LYS A 30 4.27 52.86 66.78
CA LYS A 30 5.59 53.44 67.03
C LYS A 30 6.35 53.56 65.71
N ILE A 31 6.96 54.72 65.48
CA ILE A 31 7.71 55.05 64.26
C ILE A 31 9.06 55.67 64.62
N THR A 32 10.03 55.60 63.73
CA THR A 32 11.28 56.35 63.80
C THR A 32 11.32 57.38 62.67
N VAL A 33 11.94 58.54 62.89
CA VAL A 33 12.05 59.60 61.88
C VAL A 33 13.25 59.31 60.96
N SER A 34 13.13 58.28 60.13
CA SER A 34 14.19 57.86 59.19
C SER A 34 14.08 58.53 57.82
N THR A 35 12.86 58.88 57.40
CA THR A 35 12.56 59.57 56.13
C THR A 35 11.62 60.75 56.38
N ASP A 36 11.57 61.66 55.42
CA ASP A 36 10.68 62.83 55.45
C ASP A 36 9.19 62.43 55.47
N THR A 37 8.80 61.37 54.76
CA THR A 37 7.43 60.85 54.71
C THR A 37 7.35 59.43 55.25
N ILE A 38 6.37 59.18 56.13
CA ILE A 38 6.11 57.89 56.77
C ILE A 38 4.66 57.47 56.55
N SER A 39 4.45 56.24 56.07
CA SER A 39 3.12 55.67 55.89
C SER A 39 2.60 55.04 57.19
N LEU A 40 1.47 55.55 57.68
CA LEU A 40 0.83 55.07 58.90
C LEU A 40 -0.15 53.94 58.56
N GLU A 41 -1.00 54.13 57.55
CA GLU A 41 -1.94 53.13 57.02
C GLU A 41 -1.94 53.12 55.49
N LYS A 42 -2.52 52.05 54.90
CA LYS A 42 -2.74 51.97 53.43
C LYS A 42 -4.00 52.74 52.97
N VAL A 43 -4.87 53.09 53.92
CA VAL A 43 -6.15 53.76 53.68
C VAL A 43 -6.21 55.08 54.47
N SER A 44 -7.21 55.90 54.19
CA SER A 44 -7.43 57.15 54.92
C SER A 44 -7.58 56.92 56.42
N ILE A 45 -7.06 57.86 57.23
CA ILE A 45 -7.16 57.87 58.70
C ILE A 45 -7.92 59.12 59.16
N ASN A 46 -8.64 59.01 60.28
CA ASN A 46 -9.47 60.10 60.79
C ASN A 46 -8.64 61.11 61.59
N LYS A 47 -8.85 62.41 61.32
CA LYS A 47 -8.13 63.51 61.95
C LYS A 47 -8.46 63.76 63.42
N SER A 48 -9.66 63.37 63.87
CA SER A 48 -10.20 63.80 65.17
C SER A 48 -9.44 63.23 66.39
N PHE A 49 -8.64 62.18 66.21
CA PHE A 49 -7.86 61.54 67.29
C PHE A 49 -6.36 61.44 66.99
N PHE A 50 -5.85 62.26 66.07
CA PHE A 50 -4.46 62.16 65.65
C PHE A 50 -3.51 62.88 66.61
N LYS A 51 -2.50 62.17 67.12
CA LYS A 51 -1.41 62.74 67.93
C LYS A 51 -0.09 62.07 67.59
N VAL A 52 0.97 62.87 67.50
CA VAL A 52 2.36 62.38 67.47
C VAL A 52 2.98 62.75 68.81
N LEU A 53 3.50 61.75 69.52
CA LEU A 53 4.07 61.89 70.85
C LEU A 53 5.55 61.48 70.82
N ASP A 54 6.38 62.14 71.61
CA ASP A 54 7.78 61.74 71.83
C ASP A 54 7.89 60.51 72.76
N GLY A 55 9.13 60.08 73.04
CA GLY A 55 9.42 58.94 73.92
C GLY A 55 8.92 59.13 75.37
N ASN A 56 8.62 60.35 75.79
CA ASN A 56 8.10 60.71 77.10
C ASN A 56 6.56 60.97 77.09
N ASP A 57 5.86 60.58 76.02
CA ASP A 57 4.41 60.77 75.78
C ASP A 57 3.97 62.26 75.67
N ASN A 58 4.90 63.20 75.43
CA ASN A 58 4.55 64.61 75.18
C ASN A 58 4.19 64.85 73.70
N PRO A 59 3.17 65.67 73.39
CA PRO A 59 2.79 65.95 72.00
C PRO A 59 3.83 66.80 71.27
N ILE A 60 4.20 66.35 70.08
CA ILE A 60 5.10 67.08 69.18
C ILE A 60 4.32 68.25 68.54
N ASP A 61 4.96 69.40 68.41
CA ASP A 61 4.35 70.58 67.81
C ASP A 61 4.02 70.34 66.32
N THR A 62 2.78 70.66 65.94
CA THR A 62 2.25 70.56 64.58
C THR A 62 3.00 71.41 63.54
N ALA A 63 3.81 72.39 63.94
CA ALA A 63 4.70 73.11 63.03
C ALA A 63 5.77 72.19 62.39
N PHE A 64 6.12 71.09 63.06
CA PHE A 64 7.17 70.16 62.61
C PHE A 64 6.66 69.01 61.76
N TYR A 65 5.35 68.86 61.57
CA TYR A 65 4.81 67.81 60.72
C TYR A 65 3.48 68.19 60.07
N THR A 66 3.19 67.56 58.95
CA THR A 66 1.87 67.60 58.33
C THR A 66 1.37 66.20 58.04
N VAL A 67 0.08 65.99 58.23
CA VAL A 67 -0.55 64.69 58.03
C VAL A 67 -1.45 64.76 56.81
N ASN A 68 -1.28 63.82 55.89
CA ASN A 68 -2.24 63.57 54.84
C ASN A 68 -3.23 62.49 55.30
N PHE A 69 -4.31 62.95 55.91
CA PHE A 69 -5.37 62.07 56.44
C PHE A 69 -6.05 61.22 55.36
N GLN A 70 -6.11 61.68 54.11
CA GLN A 70 -6.71 60.91 53.00
C GLN A 70 -5.84 59.73 52.56
N LYS A 71 -4.51 59.90 52.61
CA LYS A 71 -3.55 58.85 52.20
C LYS A 71 -2.96 58.07 53.37
N GLY A 72 -3.25 58.45 54.61
CA GLY A 72 -2.72 57.78 55.80
C GLY A 72 -1.22 58.00 56.01
N THR A 73 -0.66 59.14 55.55
CA THR A 73 0.78 59.43 55.63
C THR A 73 1.09 60.65 56.51
N LEU A 74 2.21 60.58 57.24
CA LEU A 74 2.76 61.64 58.08
C LEU A 74 4.06 62.15 57.43
N VAL A 75 4.14 63.46 57.19
CA VAL A 75 5.31 64.11 56.58
C VAL A 75 5.94 65.04 57.61
N PHE A 76 7.20 64.79 57.98
CA PHE A 76 7.97 65.69 58.83
C PHE A 76 8.51 66.86 58.02
N LYS A 77 8.42 68.06 58.60
CA LYS A 77 8.89 69.32 58.01
C LYS A 77 10.11 69.83 58.75
N ASN A 78 10.80 70.80 58.14
CA ASN A 78 11.89 71.55 58.76
C ASN A 78 13.04 70.67 59.31
N LYS A 79 13.29 69.51 58.67
CA LYS A 79 14.32 68.53 59.10
C LYS A 79 14.18 68.10 60.56
N TYR A 80 12.94 67.97 61.06
CA TYR A 80 12.69 67.43 62.39
C TYR A 80 13.38 66.07 62.57
N GLN A 81 14.16 65.91 63.64
CA GLN A 81 14.84 64.67 64.00
C GLN A 81 14.48 64.30 65.44
N SER A 82 14.33 63.01 65.71
CA SER A 82 14.12 62.48 67.06
C SER A 82 15.16 61.40 67.32
N ASN A 83 15.79 61.46 68.50
CA ASN A 83 16.78 60.47 68.93
C ASN A 83 16.15 59.18 69.46
N ASP A 84 14.81 59.14 69.59
CA ASP A 84 14.03 57.98 70.03
C ASP A 84 12.75 57.81 69.19
N THR A 85 12.09 56.66 69.33
CA THR A 85 10.83 56.32 68.67
C THR A 85 9.71 57.29 69.06
N LEU A 86 8.95 57.71 68.05
CA LEU A 86 7.74 58.50 68.23
C LEU A 86 6.53 57.60 68.25
N THR A 87 5.55 57.94 69.07
CA THR A 87 4.27 57.25 69.12
C THR A 87 3.22 58.05 68.38
N VAL A 88 2.67 57.48 67.30
CA VAL A 88 1.50 58.04 66.62
C VAL A 88 0.23 57.32 67.09
N ARG A 89 -0.73 58.09 67.59
CA ARG A 89 -2.07 57.61 67.90
C ARG A 89 -3.03 58.18 66.86
N TYR A 90 -3.87 57.34 66.28
CA TYR A 90 -4.83 57.75 65.26
C TYR A 90 -6.04 56.81 65.26
N LEU A 91 -7.10 57.25 64.59
CA LEU A 91 -8.32 56.46 64.42
C LEU A 91 -8.43 55.97 62.98
N THR A 92 -8.54 54.67 62.78
CA THR A 92 -8.79 54.07 61.47
C THR A 92 -10.28 54.10 61.17
N PHE A 93 -10.63 54.31 59.90
CA PHE A 93 -12.01 54.09 59.49
C PHE A 93 -12.32 52.59 59.50
N PRO A 94 -13.58 52.20 59.82
CA PRO A 94 -14.01 50.82 59.72
C PRO A 94 -13.76 50.25 58.31
N GLU A 95 -13.40 48.97 58.25
CA GLU A 95 -13.01 48.31 57.00
C GLU A 95 -14.11 48.44 55.92
N TYR A 96 -15.40 48.41 56.28
CA TYR A 96 -16.50 48.54 55.33
C TYR A 96 -16.58 49.90 54.62
N LEU A 97 -15.95 50.96 55.15
CA LEU A 97 -15.87 52.27 54.47
C LEU A 97 -14.63 52.41 53.59
N THR A 98 -13.57 51.63 53.84
CA THR A 98 -12.27 51.77 53.15
C THR A 98 -11.94 50.58 52.25
N LYS A 99 -12.70 49.48 52.34
CA LYS A 99 -12.50 48.26 51.56
C LYS A 99 -13.04 48.47 50.16
N THR A 100 -12.13 48.53 49.20
CA THR A 100 -12.47 48.51 47.78
C THR A 100 -12.75 47.07 47.34
N TYR A 101 -13.97 46.82 46.88
CA TYR A 101 -14.34 45.56 46.25
C TYR A 101 -13.99 45.64 44.77
N SER A 102 -12.87 45.05 44.37
CA SER A 102 -12.51 44.88 42.97
C SER A 102 -12.66 43.41 42.57
N ILE A 103 -13.26 43.18 41.40
CA ILE A 103 -13.35 41.83 40.80
C ILE A 103 -11.97 41.35 40.33
N TYR A 104 -11.03 42.28 40.10
CA TYR A 104 -9.68 41.99 39.63
C TYR A 104 -8.63 42.57 40.58
N ASP A 105 -7.57 41.80 40.81
CA ASP A 105 -6.41 42.21 41.61
C ASP A 105 -5.70 43.39 40.92
N GLU A 106 -5.68 44.58 41.56
CA GLU A 106 -5.06 45.80 41.00
C GLU A 106 -3.58 45.61 40.68
N SER A 107 -2.88 44.70 41.38
CA SER A 107 -1.47 44.38 41.06
C SER A 107 -1.30 43.68 39.69
N LYS A 108 -2.40 43.20 39.10
CA LYS A 108 -2.46 42.59 37.76
C LYS A 108 -3.05 43.52 36.71
N VAL A 109 -3.44 44.74 37.10
CA VAL A 109 -3.96 45.77 36.19
C VAL A 109 -2.78 46.63 35.73
N VAL A 110 -2.43 46.52 34.46
CA VAL A 110 -1.30 47.26 33.87
C VAL A 110 -1.70 48.72 33.65
N PRO A 111 -0.91 49.72 34.10
CA PRO A 111 -1.22 51.13 33.89
C PRO A 111 -1.20 51.48 32.40
N ASN A 112 -2.25 52.16 31.96
CA ASN A 112 -2.51 52.44 30.55
C ASN A 112 -1.61 53.59 30.05
N ALA A 113 -0.35 53.29 29.76
CA ALA A 113 0.62 54.26 29.25
C ALA A 113 1.40 53.71 28.04
N ARG A 114 0.74 53.71 26.87
CA ARG A 114 1.26 53.95 25.50
C ARG A 114 0.33 53.28 24.48
N GLY A 115 -0.57 54.09 23.92
CA GLY A 115 -1.50 53.68 22.87
C GLY A 115 -0.85 53.49 21.51
N ASN A 116 -0.16 52.37 21.28
CA ASN A 116 0.13 51.86 19.94
C ASN A 116 0.46 50.34 19.91
N GLY A 117 0.02 49.57 20.91
CA GLY A 117 0.02 48.12 20.85
C GLY A 117 -1.40 47.63 20.61
N GLN A 118 -1.62 46.76 19.61
CA GLN A 118 -2.90 46.08 19.39
C GLN A 118 -3.36 45.41 20.69
N LEU A 119 -4.40 45.95 21.31
CA LEU A 119 -5.08 45.32 22.43
C LEU A 119 -5.92 44.18 21.88
N TYR A 120 -5.50 42.94 22.13
CA TYR A 120 -6.31 41.77 21.85
C TYR A 120 -7.38 41.63 22.93
N SER A 121 -8.64 41.94 22.60
CA SER A 121 -9.76 41.47 23.42
C SER A 121 -10.04 40.02 23.07
N LEU A 122 -9.96 39.11 24.04
CA LEU A 122 -10.68 37.83 23.94
C LEU A 122 -12.17 38.17 24.06
N SER A 123 -12.81 38.46 22.93
CA SER A 123 -14.26 38.39 22.85
C SER A 123 -14.65 36.98 23.29
N LYS A 124 -15.43 36.87 24.38
CA LYS A 124 -16.30 35.70 24.56
C LYS A 124 -17.42 35.84 23.53
N ASP A 125 -17.06 35.73 22.26
CA ASP A 125 -18.05 35.41 21.26
C ASP A 125 -18.71 34.11 21.73
N ARG A 126 -20.05 34.06 21.68
CA ARG A 126 -20.77 32.80 21.88
C ARG A 126 -20.01 31.75 21.11
N VAL A 127 -19.61 30.66 21.79
CA VAL A 127 -19.07 29.48 21.12
C VAL A 127 -20.15 29.08 20.12
N ASN A 128 -19.98 29.53 18.88
CA ASN A 128 -20.87 29.15 17.81
C ASN A 128 -20.62 27.65 17.71
N ASN A 129 -21.67 26.83 17.86
CA ASN A 129 -21.57 25.39 17.65
C ASN A 129 -21.38 25.18 16.14
N PHE A 130 -20.20 25.55 15.65
CA PHE A 130 -19.78 25.32 14.29
C PHE A 130 -19.69 23.81 14.12
N LYS A 131 -20.71 23.26 13.46
CA LYS A 131 -20.69 21.92 12.93
C LYS A 131 -20.13 22.03 11.51
N PRO A 132 -18.87 21.65 11.27
CA PRO A 132 -18.38 21.57 9.91
C PRO A 132 -19.33 20.64 9.12
N PHE A 133 -19.74 21.08 7.93
CA PHE A 133 -20.59 20.29 7.02
C PHE A 133 -21.98 19.89 7.57
N ASP A 134 -22.63 20.76 8.35
CA ASP A 134 -23.99 20.51 8.86
C ASP A 134 -24.99 20.16 7.72
N GLY A 135 -25.64 19.00 7.82
CA GLY A 135 -26.50 18.43 6.76
C GLY A 135 -25.82 17.44 5.81
N LEU A 136 -24.49 17.28 5.90
CA LEU A 136 -23.71 16.28 5.16
C LEU A 136 -23.15 15.22 6.12
N THR A 137 -23.09 13.97 5.67
CA THR A 137 -22.35 12.91 6.36
C THR A 137 -20.90 12.98 5.93
N THR A 138 -20.01 13.28 6.87
CA THR A 138 -18.57 13.27 6.66
C THR A 138 -17.92 12.12 7.40
N SER A 139 -16.81 11.63 6.87
CA SER A 139 -15.97 10.64 7.54
C SER A 139 -14.52 10.84 7.12
N GLY A 140 -13.60 10.75 8.07
CA GLY A 140 -12.17 10.83 7.81
C GLY A 140 -11.44 11.75 8.79
N SER A 141 -10.21 12.12 8.48
CA SER A 141 -9.43 13.04 9.28
C SER A 141 -8.47 13.92 8.47
N ILE A 142 -8.22 15.13 8.96
CA ILE A 142 -7.15 16.01 8.50
C ILE A 142 -6.13 16.12 9.61
N THR A 143 -4.89 15.82 9.30
CA THR A 143 -3.76 15.87 10.21
C THR A 143 -2.71 16.86 9.69
N ARG A 144 -2.28 17.78 10.55
CA ARG A 144 -1.17 18.70 10.29
C ARG A 144 -0.18 18.61 11.43
N GLY A 145 1.03 18.17 11.14
CA GLY A 145 2.12 17.99 12.08
C GLY A 145 3.31 18.85 11.72
N VAL A 146 3.98 19.40 12.73
CA VAL A 146 5.31 20.01 12.57
C VAL A 146 6.25 19.29 13.52
N THR A 147 7.36 18.79 13.00
CA THR A 147 8.43 18.18 13.78
C THR A 147 9.66 19.08 13.72
N ILE A 148 10.21 19.44 14.87
CA ILE A 148 11.39 20.28 15.03
C ILE A 148 12.36 19.51 15.92
N GLY A 149 13.64 19.50 15.54
CA GLY A 149 14.69 19.05 16.42
C GLY A 149 15.93 19.91 16.28
N ASN A 150 16.90 19.73 17.18
CA ASN A 150 18.20 20.38 17.07
C ASN A 150 19.19 19.60 16.18
N ASN A 151 18.87 18.36 15.81
CA ASN A 151 19.66 17.50 14.93
C ASN A 151 18.98 17.22 13.57
N GLN A 152 17.92 17.98 13.24
CA GLN A 152 17.19 17.86 11.98
C GLN A 152 16.51 19.20 11.64
N ASN A 153 16.27 19.45 10.36
CA ASN A 153 15.47 20.59 9.92
C ASN A 153 14.00 20.44 10.36
N ALA A 154 13.26 21.55 10.35
CA ALA A 154 11.83 21.54 10.63
C ALA A 154 11.08 20.85 9.47
N VAL A 155 10.38 19.75 9.77
CA VAL A 155 9.62 18.97 8.79
C VAL A 155 8.13 19.15 9.03
N VAL A 156 7.38 19.44 7.97
CA VAL A 156 5.91 19.52 8.01
C VAL A 156 5.31 18.22 7.49
N ASN A 157 4.53 17.55 8.32
CA ASN A 157 3.82 16.32 7.98
C ASN A 157 2.34 16.64 7.77
N SER A 158 1.80 16.25 6.62
CA SER A 158 0.42 16.53 6.24
C SER A 158 -0.23 15.23 5.80
N ASN A 159 -1.37 14.92 6.41
CA ASN A 159 -2.24 13.85 5.94
C ASN A 159 -3.68 14.39 5.90
N LEU A 160 -4.40 14.12 4.83
CA LEU A 160 -5.81 14.43 4.65
C LEU A 160 -6.44 13.18 4.08
N ASP A 161 -7.49 12.71 4.72
CA ASP A 161 -8.40 11.67 4.22
C ASP A 161 -9.80 12.16 4.60
N LEU A 162 -10.59 12.60 3.64
CA LEU A 162 -11.90 13.17 3.88
C LEU A 162 -12.90 12.67 2.84
N GLN A 163 -13.92 11.98 3.32
CA GLN A 163 -15.07 11.59 2.54
C GLN A 163 -16.28 12.41 2.97
N ILE A 164 -17.03 12.93 2.00
CA ILE A 164 -18.21 13.75 2.20
C ILE A 164 -19.33 13.17 1.36
N ALA A 165 -20.51 12.98 1.94
CA ALA A 165 -21.72 12.59 1.20
C ALA A 165 -22.94 13.29 1.80
N GLY A 166 -23.90 13.70 0.98
CA GLY A 166 -25.17 14.23 1.49
C GLY A 166 -25.87 15.19 0.52
N LYS A 167 -27.00 15.73 0.96
CA LYS A 167 -27.79 16.70 0.19
C LYS A 167 -27.37 18.13 0.54
N LEU A 168 -26.97 18.90 -0.47
CA LEU A 168 -26.76 20.35 -0.33
C LEU A 168 -28.10 21.11 -0.40
N SER A 169 -29.10 20.54 -1.08
CA SER A 169 -30.49 20.99 -1.16
C SER A 169 -31.39 19.81 -1.52
N ASP A 170 -32.71 20.02 -1.62
CA ASP A 170 -33.66 18.96 -1.99
C ASP A 170 -33.33 18.25 -3.32
N LYS A 171 -32.68 18.97 -4.25
CA LYS A 171 -32.40 18.50 -5.62
C LYS A 171 -30.92 18.32 -5.94
N VAL A 172 -30.01 18.74 -5.06
CA VAL A 172 -28.56 18.71 -5.31
C VAL A 172 -27.85 18.00 -4.17
N SER A 173 -27.05 17.01 -4.52
CA SER A 173 -26.24 16.22 -3.61
C SER A 173 -24.75 16.39 -3.91
N LEU A 174 -23.93 16.21 -2.87
CA LEU A 174 -22.47 16.24 -2.93
C LEU A 174 -21.95 14.85 -2.54
N ARG A 175 -20.95 14.37 -3.27
CA ARG A 175 -20.08 13.27 -2.89
C ARG A 175 -18.63 13.67 -3.15
N ALA A 176 -17.75 13.56 -2.18
CA ALA A 176 -16.34 13.83 -2.35
C ALA A 176 -15.48 12.82 -1.61
N SER A 177 -14.28 12.56 -2.12
CA SER A 177 -13.20 11.80 -1.52
C SER A 177 -11.93 12.59 -1.78
N ILE A 178 -11.32 13.13 -0.73
CA ILE A 178 -10.14 13.98 -0.85
C ILE A 178 -9.05 13.35 0.00
N GLN A 179 -7.92 13.04 -0.63
CA GLN A 179 -6.79 12.43 0.05
C GLN A 179 -5.48 13.09 -0.35
N ASP A 180 -4.58 13.27 0.61
CA ASP A 180 -3.24 13.81 0.42
C ASP A 180 -2.35 13.30 1.56
N SER A 181 -1.24 12.62 1.26
CA SER A 181 -0.31 12.09 2.25
C SER A 181 1.13 12.22 1.77
N ASN A 182 1.99 12.81 2.60
CA ASN A 182 3.41 12.97 2.32
C ASN A 182 4.32 11.94 3.03
N ILE A 183 3.75 10.90 3.63
CA ILE A 183 4.48 9.88 4.39
C ILE A 183 4.64 8.63 3.50
N PRO A 184 5.88 8.18 3.18
CA PRO A 184 6.09 6.95 2.42
C PRO A 184 5.66 5.74 3.24
N LEU A 185 4.79 4.90 2.67
CA LEU A 185 4.40 3.62 3.27
C LEU A 185 5.41 2.53 2.91
N GLN A 186 5.57 1.54 3.79
CA GLN A 186 6.37 0.35 3.51
C GLN A 186 5.50 -0.90 3.37
N GLU A 187 5.69 -1.65 2.28
CA GLU A 187 5.18 -3.01 2.11
C GLU A 187 6.36 -3.92 1.73
N GLY A 188 6.49 -5.08 2.37
CA GLY A 188 7.63 -6.00 2.11
C GLY A 188 9.03 -5.41 2.37
N GLY A 189 9.12 -4.30 3.12
CA GLY A 189 10.36 -3.57 3.39
C GLY A 189 10.78 -2.56 2.32
N TYR A 190 9.92 -2.27 1.33
CA TYR A 190 10.17 -1.29 0.27
C TYR A 190 9.23 -0.09 0.40
N SER A 191 9.71 1.11 0.10
CA SER A 191 8.91 2.33 0.14
C SER A 191 8.04 2.47 -1.12
N GLN A 192 6.75 2.78 -0.93
CA GLN A 192 5.76 2.89 -1.99
C GLN A 192 5.19 4.32 -2.10
N LYS A 193 4.88 4.76 -3.33
CA LYS A 193 4.10 5.99 -3.59
C LYS A 193 2.63 5.62 -3.68
N LEU A 194 1.80 6.21 -2.81
CA LEU A 194 0.36 5.95 -2.69
C LEU A 194 -0.49 6.57 -3.81
N ASP A 195 0.06 7.52 -4.56
CA ASP A 195 -0.68 8.37 -5.51
C ASP A 195 -1.50 7.59 -6.56
N GLU A 196 -1.15 6.32 -6.82
CA GLU A 196 -1.83 5.45 -7.80
C GLU A 196 -2.98 4.60 -7.21
N PHE A 197 -3.20 4.59 -5.89
CA PHE A 197 -4.14 3.67 -5.22
C PHE A 197 -5.51 4.27 -4.90
N ASP A 198 -5.58 5.54 -4.52
CA ASP A 198 -6.80 6.17 -3.99
C ASP A 198 -7.47 7.13 -4.99
N GLN A 199 -8.82 7.23 -4.94
CA GLN A 199 -9.59 8.12 -5.83
C GLN A 199 -9.85 9.47 -5.16
N ILE A 200 -9.26 10.53 -5.71
CA ILE A 200 -9.41 11.91 -5.23
C ILE A 200 -10.43 12.64 -6.11
N PHE A 201 -11.69 12.79 -5.69
CA PHE A 201 -12.72 13.45 -6.50
C PHE A 201 -13.72 14.28 -5.69
N ILE A 202 -14.39 15.21 -6.37
CA ILE A 202 -15.56 15.96 -5.89
C ILE A 202 -16.65 15.85 -6.95
N GLU A 203 -17.83 15.37 -6.57
CA GLU A 203 -18.99 15.14 -7.43
C GLU A 203 -20.21 15.89 -6.89
N LEU A 204 -20.77 16.78 -7.70
CA LEU A 204 -22.07 17.40 -7.49
C LEU A 204 -23.06 16.74 -8.44
N TYR A 205 -24.21 16.31 -7.92
CA TYR A 205 -25.20 15.62 -8.75
C TYR A 205 -26.64 15.92 -8.35
N SER A 206 -27.53 15.75 -9.33
CA SER A 206 -28.98 15.82 -9.25
C SER A 206 -29.57 14.63 -10.02
N ASP A 207 -30.90 14.54 -10.09
CA ASP A 207 -31.57 13.48 -10.86
C ASP A 207 -31.29 13.60 -12.37
N LYS A 208 -31.06 14.82 -12.85
CA LYS A 208 -30.89 15.16 -14.27
C LYS A 208 -29.46 15.49 -14.69
N TRP A 209 -28.54 15.71 -13.77
CA TRP A 209 -27.16 16.08 -14.14
C TRP A 209 -26.15 15.65 -13.09
N ASN A 210 -24.89 15.48 -13.49
CA ASN A 210 -23.76 15.36 -12.60
C ASN A 210 -22.56 16.18 -13.13
N ILE A 211 -21.73 16.64 -12.21
CA ILE A 211 -20.46 17.30 -12.47
C ILE A 211 -19.47 16.69 -11.49
N ARG A 212 -18.41 16.07 -12.00
CA ARG A 212 -17.35 15.47 -11.20
C ARG A 212 -16.00 16.06 -11.60
N ALA A 213 -15.22 16.47 -10.61
CA ALA A 213 -13.86 16.98 -10.75
C ALA A 213 -12.88 16.12 -9.95
N GLY A 214 -11.61 16.07 -10.37
CA GLY A 214 -10.57 15.22 -9.78
C GLY A 214 -10.45 13.91 -10.56
N ASP A 215 -10.36 12.79 -9.87
CA ASP A 215 -10.16 11.47 -10.45
C ASP A 215 -11.45 10.98 -11.10
N LEU A 216 -11.34 10.70 -12.40
CA LEU A 216 -12.40 10.26 -13.28
C LEU A 216 -12.07 8.89 -13.82
N PHE A 217 -13.13 8.13 -14.06
CA PHE A 217 -13.08 6.86 -14.77
C PHE A 217 -13.87 7.04 -16.06
N LEU A 218 -13.16 7.30 -17.16
CA LEU A 218 -13.79 7.48 -18.46
C LEU A 218 -13.92 6.12 -19.12
N GLU A 219 -15.15 5.73 -19.45
CA GLU A 219 -15.42 4.43 -20.05
C GLU A 219 -16.43 4.57 -21.20
N ASN A 220 -16.19 3.81 -22.27
CA ASN A 220 -17.18 3.55 -23.31
C ASN A 220 -17.16 2.06 -23.66
N ARG A 221 -18.27 1.37 -23.36
CA ARG A 221 -18.53 -0.02 -23.76
C ARG A 221 -19.70 -0.16 -24.74
N GLN A 222 -20.25 0.96 -25.21
CA GLN A 222 -21.39 0.99 -26.14
C GLN A 222 -20.93 0.94 -27.60
N SER A 223 -19.86 1.68 -27.93
CA SER A 223 -19.25 1.73 -29.25
C SER A 223 -18.22 0.60 -29.41
N ARG A 224 -18.25 -0.10 -30.55
CA ARG A 224 -17.25 -1.11 -30.91
C ARG A 224 -15.93 -0.46 -31.31
N PHE A 225 -15.98 0.65 -32.05
CA PHE A 225 -14.81 1.33 -32.59
C PHE A 225 -14.20 2.35 -31.61
N LEU A 226 -14.97 2.82 -30.63
CA LEU A 226 -14.50 3.64 -29.50
C LEU A 226 -14.74 2.91 -28.18
N ASN A 227 -14.08 1.75 -28.03
CA ASN A 227 -14.12 0.97 -26.81
C ASN A 227 -12.89 1.29 -25.94
N PHE A 228 -13.09 1.80 -24.73
CA PHE A 228 -12.00 2.12 -23.80
C PHE A 228 -12.46 2.22 -22.35
N ASN A 229 -11.48 2.16 -21.43
CA ASN A 229 -11.65 2.45 -20.01
C ASN A 229 -10.37 3.02 -19.41
N LYS A 230 -10.39 4.30 -19.06
CA LYS A 230 -9.21 5.05 -18.66
C LYS A 230 -9.41 5.77 -17.33
N LYS A 231 -8.43 5.63 -16.44
CA LYS A 231 -8.32 6.45 -15.22
C LYS A 231 -7.58 7.74 -15.56
N VAL A 232 -8.22 8.88 -15.29
CA VAL A 232 -7.71 10.21 -15.66
C VAL A 232 -8.06 11.21 -14.56
N GLN A 233 -7.44 12.39 -14.58
CA GLN A 233 -7.73 13.45 -13.60
C GLN A 233 -8.20 14.71 -14.31
N GLY A 234 -9.42 15.16 -14.06
CA GLY A 234 -9.99 16.32 -14.74
C GLY A 234 -11.42 16.63 -14.34
N LEU A 235 -12.20 17.14 -15.29
CA LEU A 235 -13.60 17.51 -15.13
C LEU A 235 -14.47 16.68 -16.08
N SER A 236 -15.56 16.11 -15.57
CA SER A 236 -16.61 15.46 -16.36
C SER A 236 -17.97 16.04 -15.99
N THR A 237 -18.85 16.16 -16.98
CA THR A 237 -20.25 16.51 -16.78
C THR A 237 -21.16 15.61 -17.60
N GLN A 238 -22.31 15.26 -17.04
CA GLN A 238 -23.36 14.51 -17.71
C GLN A 238 -24.71 15.18 -17.47
N PHE A 239 -25.53 15.29 -18.52
CA PHE A 239 -26.90 15.77 -18.47
C PHE A 239 -27.85 14.70 -19.02
N ARG A 240 -28.99 14.51 -18.38
CA ARG A 240 -30.09 13.61 -18.77
C ARG A 240 -31.35 14.46 -18.96
N LEU A 241 -31.81 14.54 -20.19
CA LEU A 241 -32.96 15.33 -20.62
C LEU A 241 -34.09 14.39 -21.06
N GLY A 242 -35.34 14.81 -20.87
CA GLY A 242 -36.53 14.05 -21.23
C GLY A 242 -37.08 13.16 -20.10
N GLU A 243 -37.99 12.26 -20.46
CA GLU A 243 -38.73 11.37 -19.56
C GLU A 243 -38.49 9.89 -19.93
N GLU A 244 -39.05 8.96 -19.16
CA GLU A 244 -38.97 7.53 -19.46
C GLU A 244 -39.55 7.22 -20.85
N GLY A 245 -38.77 6.55 -21.71
CA GLY A 245 -39.14 6.27 -23.11
C GLY A 245 -38.74 7.35 -24.14
N ASN A 246 -38.27 8.52 -23.71
CA ASN A 246 -37.69 9.57 -24.57
C ASN A 246 -36.57 10.31 -23.82
N LYS A 247 -35.37 9.73 -23.85
CA LYS A 247 -34.24 10.18 -23.03
C LYS A 247 -33.07 10.61 -23.90
N THR A 248 -32.53 11.79 -23.62
CA THR A 248 -31.27 12.26 -24.21
C THR A 248 -30.22 12.35 -23.12
N THR A 249 -29.07 11.70 -23.33
CA THR A 249 -27.91 11.82 -22.45
C THR A 249 -26.81 12.57 -23.18
N LEU A 250 -26.35 13.68 -22.61
CA LEU A 250 -25.20 14.45 -23.09
C LEU A 250 -24.09 14.31 -22.06
N PHE A 251 -22.85 14.17 -22.49
CA PHE A 251 -21.72 14.22 -21.57
C PHE A 251 -20.49 14.82 -22.25
N ALA A 252 -19.62 15.41 -21.45
CA ALA A 252 -18.34 15.95 -21.87
C ALA A 252 -17.34 15.83 -20.72
N SER A 253 -16.10 15.50 -21.05
CA SER A 253 -15.00 15.35 -20.11
C SER A 253 -13.72 15.89 -20.70
N ALA A 254 -12.91 16.53 -19.88
CA ALA A 254 -11.56 16.99 -20.20
C ALA A 254 -10.64 16.69 -19.01
N ALA A 255 -9.54 16.00 -19.24
CA ALA A 255 -8.68 15.48 -18.17
C ALA A 255 -7.23 15.27 -18.62
N LEU A 256 -6.35 15.09 -17.65
CA LEU A 256 -4.97 14.63 -17.82
C LEU A 256 -4.90 13.11 -17.64
N VAL A 257 -4.13 12.44 -18.51
CA VAL A 257 -3.93 10.99 -18.46
C VAL A 257 -2.91 10.63 -17.38
N ARG A 258 -3.20 9.61 -16.57
CA ARG A 258 -2.28 9.09 -15.53
C ARG A 258 -1.35 7.98 -16.01
N GLY A 259 -1.76 7.22 -17.02
CA GLY A 259 -0.95 6.13 -17.53
C GLY A 259 -1.37 5.64 -18.90
N GLN A 260 -0.58 4.72 -19.43
CA GLN A 260 -0.71 4.19 -20.78
C GLN A 260 -1.04 2.70 -20.73
N TYR A 261 -1.80 2.23 -21.72
CA TYR A 261 -2.07 0.80 -21.85
C TYR A 261 -0.82 0.05 -22.28
N ALA A 262 -0.58 -1.09 -21.65
CA ALA A 262 0.41 -2.06 -22.03
C ALA A 262 -0.20 -3.46 -22.06
N LYS A 263 0.47 -4.35 -22.81
CA LYS A 263 0.12 -5.75 -22.92
C LYS A 263 1.39 -6.59 -22.75
N SER A 264 1.37 -7.50 -21.78
CA SER A 264 2.37 -8.55 -21.64
C SER A 264 1.78 -9.89 -22.10
N THR A 265 2.47 -10.56 -23.01
CA THR A 265 2.09 -11.88 -23.52
C THR A 265 3.23 -12.86 -23.31
N PHE A 266 2.93 -14.00 -22.69
CA PHE A 266 3.90 -15.08 -22.48
C PHE A 266 3.18 -16.43 -22.38
N VAL A 267 3.92 -17.51 -22.60
CA VAL A 267 3.45 -18.88 -22.38
C VAL A 267 3.80 -19.27 -20.94
N GLY A 268 2.88 -19.94 -20.25
CA GLY A 268 3.11 -20.48 -18.91
C GLY A 268 4.29 -21.46 -18.91
N GLN A 269 4.89 -21.66 -17.74
CA GLN A 269 5.91 -22.69 -17.54
C GLN A 269 5.32 -23.82 -16.69
N GLU A 270 5.75 -25.06 -16.93
CA GLU A 270 5.18 -26.23 -16.25
C GLU A 270 5.34 -26.13 -14.73
N GLY A 271 4.20 -26.09 -14.03
CA GLY A 271 4.16 -25.95 -12.58
C GLY A 271 4.85 -24.69 -12.08
N ASN A 272 4.75 -23.56 -12.79
CA ASN A 272 5.23 -22.26 -12.30
C ASN A 272 4.03 -21.31 -12.08
N GLN A 273 3.68 -21.07 -10.82
CA GLN A 273 2.64 -20.11 -10.46
C GLN A 273 3.09 -18.64 -10.53
N GLY A 274 4.34 -18.33 -10.85
CA GLY A 274 4.89 -16.98 -10.85
C GLY A 274 5.79 -16.70 -9.64
N PRO A 275 6.12 -15.42 -9.37
CA PRO A 275 5.62 -14.23 -10.06
C PRO A 275 6.06 -14.13 -11.53
N TYR A 276 5.21 -13.56 -12.39
CA TYR A 276 5.48 -13.25 -13.79
C TYR A 276 5.59 -11.74 -13.98
N LYS A 277 6.70 -11.28 -14.57
CA LYS A 277 7.00 -9.85 -14.75
C LYS A 277 6.20 -9.20 -15.88
N LEU A 278 5.59 -8.06 -15.58
CA LEU A 278 4.94 -7.17 -16.54
C LEU A 278 5.95 -6.14 -17.06
N ARG A 279 5.82 -5.74 -18.33
CA ARG A 279 6.75 -4.82 -19.02
C ARG A 279 6.06 -3.62 -19.67
N GLY A 280 6.74 -2.48 -19.78
CA GLY A 280 6.21 -1.31 -20.49
C GLY A 280 6.20 -1.52 -22.01
N ASN A 281 5.62 -0.57 -22.75
CA ASN A 281 5.47 -0.69 -24.21
C ASN A 281 6.82 -0.68 -24.94
N ASN A 282 7.86 -0.09 -24.36
CA ASN A 282 9.21 -0.05 -24.94
C ASN A 282 10.17 -1.05 -24.28
N GLY A 283 9.64 -2.00 -23.50
CA GLY A 283 10.42 -3.04 -22.81
C GLY A 283 10.90 -2.65 -21.42
N GLU A 284 10.36 -1.58 -20.83
CA GLU A 284 10.66 -1.16 -19.46
C GLU A 284 10.33 -2.28 -18.47
N LEU A 285 11.30 -2.69 -17.66
CA LEU A 285 11.10 -3.73 -16.65
C LEU A 285 10.52 -3.18 -15.35
N TYR A 286 10.72 -1.89 -15.06
CA TYR A 286 10.11 -1.22 -13.93
C TYR A 286 8.85 -0.48 -14.40
N VAL A 287 7.70 -1.12 -14.21
CA VAL A 287 6.39 -0.53 -14.51
C VAL A 287 5.57 -0.44 -13.24
N LEU A 288 5.21 0.78 -12.86
CA LEU A 288 4.24 1.00 -11.81
C LEU A 288 2.85 0.79 -12.39
N VAL A 289 2.26 -0.38 -12.14
CA VAL A 289 0.97 -0.77 -12.70
C VAL A 289 -0.14 -0.04 -11.94
N ILE A 290 -1.04 0.61 -12.69
CA ILE A 290 -2.19 1.30 -12.10
C ILE A 290 -3.13 0.26 -11.50
N SER A 291 -3.41 0.41 -10.20
CA SER A 291 -4.19 -0.57 -9.43
C SER A 291 -5.56 -0.84 -10.05
N GLY A 292 -5.90 -2.12 -10.28
CA GLY A 292 -7.18 -2.53 -10.87
C GLY A 292 -7.39 -2.18 -12.33
N SER A 293 -6.33 -1.79 -13.05
CA SER A 293 -6.37 -1.62 -14.50
C SER A 293 -6.15 -2.94 -15.25
N GLU A 294 -5.65 -3.97 -14.56
CA GLU A 294 -5.20 -5.23 -15.14
C GLU A 294 -6.36 -6.17 -15.51
N ARG A 295 -6.18 -6.87 -16.63
CA ARG A 295 -7.04 -7.95 -17.13
C ARG A 295 -6.15 -9.11 -17.53
N VAL A 296 -6.13 -10.16 -16.70
CA VAL A 296 -5.37 -11.39 -16.95
C VAL A 296 -6.24 -12.40 -17.69
N PHE A 297 -5.81 -12.79 -18.89
CA PHE A 297 -6.42 -13.82 -19.71
C PHE A 297 -5.52 -15.04 -19.79
N VAL A 298 -6.07 -16.23 -19.56
CA VAL A 298 -5.38 -17.50 -19.79
C VAL A 298 -6.16 -18.32 -20.81
N ASN A 299 -5.55 -18.64 -21.95
CA ASN A 299 -6.20 -19.29 -23.09
C ASN A 299 -7.50 -18.57 -23.53
N GLY A 300 -7.51 -17.24 -23.47
CA GLY A 300 -8.68 -16.41 -23.77
C GLY A 300 -9.70 -16.25 -22.63
N ILE A 301 -9.55 -16.94 -21.51
CA ILE A 301 -10.47 -16.86 -20.35
C ILE A 301 -10.00 -15.76 -19.40
N LEU A 302 -10.87 -14.78 -19.11
CA LEU A 302 -10.62 -13.73 -18.12
C LEU A 302 -10.60 -14.31 -16.70
N LEU A 303 -9.53 -14.06 -15.96
CA LEU A 303 -9.37 -14.50 -14.58
C LEU A 303 -9.80 -13.44 -13.57
N GLN A 304 -10.01 -13.87 -12.32
CA GLN A 304 -10.42 -13.01 -11.21
C GLN A 304 -9.26 -12.84 -10.22
N ARG A 305 -9.01 -11.59 -9.82
CA ARG A 305 -7.99 -11.22 -8.84
C ARG A 305 -8.42 -11.57 -7.42
N GLY A 306 -7.49 -12.02 -6.58
CA GLY A 306 -7.62 -12.19 -5.13
C GLY A 306 -6.93 -13.47 -4.61
N GLU A 307 -6.51 -13.46 -3.35
CA GLU A 307 -5.87 -14.60 -2.66
C GLU A 307 -6.74 -15.88 -2.67
N ASN A 308 -8.07 -15.70 -2.63
CA ASN A 308 -9.06 -16.77 -2.71
C ASN A 308 -9.61 -17.00 -4.12
N ASN A 309 -9.08 -16.29 -5.13
CA ASN A 309 -9.47 -16.39 -6.54
C ASN A 309 -8.31 -16.96 -7.37
N HIS A 310 -8.11 -16.52 -8.61
CA HIS A 310 -7.18 -17.17 -9.55
C HIS A 310 -5.76 -16.61 -9.52
N TYR A 311 -5.58 -15.31 -9.23
CA TYR A 311 -4.26 -14.67 -9.20
C TYR A 311 -4.22 -13.46 -8.27
N THR A 312 -3.01 -13.05 -7.89
CA THR A 312 -2.69 -11.79 -7.20
C THR A 312 -1.66 -11.00 -8.02
N ILE A 313 -1.55 -9.70 -7.76
CA ILE A 313 -0.64 -8.80 -8.46
C ILE A 313 0.06 -7.89 -7.45
N ASP A 314 1.37 -7.75 -7.57
CA ASP A 314 2.14 -6.68 -6.95
C ASP A 314 2.23 -5.52 -7.95
N TYR A 315 1.57 -4.41 -7.64
CA TYR A 315 1.49 -3.24 -8.52
C TYR A 315 2.79 -2.45 -8.62
N ASN A 316 3.60 -2.48 -7.55
CA ASN A 316 4.85 -1.74 -7.49
C ASN A 316 5.98 -2.52 -8.16
N ALA A 317 5.98 -3.84 -7.98
CA ALA A 317 6.89 -4.72 -8.70
C ALA A 317 6.40 -4.97 -10.14
N GLY A 318 5.12 -4.75 -10.45
CA GLY A 318 4.56 -5.07 -11.77
C GLY A 318 4.59 -6.58 -12.03
N GLU A 319 4.11 -7.38 -11.08
CA GLU A 319 4.23 -8.85 -11.11
C GLU A 319 2.92 -9.56 -10.81
N VAL A 320 2.60 -10.60 -11.59
CA VAL A 320 1.39 -11.41 -11.40
C VAL A 320 1.75 -12.80 -10.89
N THR A 321 1.12 -13.23 -9.80
CA THR A 321 1.26 -14.57 -9.23
C THR A 321 -0.08 -15.30 -9.25
N PHE A 322 -0.12 -16.50 -9.81
CA PHE A 322 -1.31 -17.35 -9.82
C PHE A 322 -1.43 -18.10 -8.48
N THR A 323 -2.65 -18.28 -7.99
CA THR A 323 -2.86 -19.01 -6.74
C THR A 323 -2.82 -20.51 -6.99
N SER A 324 -2.66 -21.32 -5.93
CA SER A 324 -2.77 -22.77 -6.04
C SER A 324 -4.12 -23.27 -6.59
N LEU A 325 -5.16 -22.43 -6.59
CA LEU A 325 -6.49 -22.75 -7.13
C LEU A 325 -6.57 -22.70 -8.66
N PHE A 326 -5.59 -22.09 -9.33
CA PHE A 326 -5.52 -22.01 -10.80
C PHE A 326 -4.14 -22.46 -11.32
N PRO A 327 -3.88 -23.78 -11.39
CA PRO A 327 -2.58 -24.31 -11.76
C PRO A 327 -2.15 -23.95 -13.19
N ILE A 328 -1.05 -23.21 -13.32
CA ILE A 328 -0.40 -22.92 -14.60
C ILE A 328 0.43 -24.09 -15.13
N ASN A 329 0.34 -24.34 -16.45
CA ASN A 329 1.14 -25.33 -17.17
C ASN A 329 1.81 -24.73 -18.42
N SER A 330 2.68 -25.52 -19.04
CA SER A 330 3.49 -25.13 -20.22
C SER A 330 2.71 -24.86 -21.51
N GLU A 331 1.42 -25.22 -21.56
CA GLU A 331 0.56 -25.11 -22.75
C GLU A 331 -0.36 -23.88 -22.68
N MET A 332 -0.38 -23.18 -21.54
CA MET A 332 -1.25 -22.05 -21.29
C MET A 332 -0.68 -20.76 -21.88
N ARG A 333 -1.47 -20.06 -22.70
CA ARG A 333 -1.15 -18.71 -23.18
C ARG A 333 -1.68 -17.69 -22.19
N ILE A 334 -0.78 -16.88 -21.65
CA ILE A 334 -1.09 -15.84 -20.67
C ILE A 334 -0.97 -14.49 -21.38
N ASN A 335 -2.06 -13.72 -21.37
CA ASN A 335 -2.12 -12.37 -21.90
C ASN A 335 -2.62 -11.45 -20.79
N ILE A 336 -1.85 -10.42 -20.46
CA ILE A 336 -2.17 -9.50 -19.39
C ILE A 336 -2.17 -8.10 -19.98
N GLU A 337 -3.33 -7.46 -19.97
CA GLU A 337 -3.48 -6.06 -20.35
C GLU A 337 -3.62 -5.22 -19.09
N TYR A 338 -2.94 -4.07 -19.02
CA TYR A 338 -2.95 -3.20 -17.84
C TYR A 338 -2.61 -1.77 -18.26
N GLN A 339 -2.76 -0.83 -17.34
CA GLN A 339 -2.21 0.51 -17.48
C GLN A 339 -1.01 0.65 -16.56
N TYR A 340 0.02 1.36 -16.99
CA TYR A 340 1.17 1.70 -16.16
C TYR A 340 1.43 3.20 -16.22
N SER A 341 2.00 3.76 -15.14
CA SER A 341 2.37 5.17 -15.09
C SER A 341 3.57 5.41 -16.01
N ASP A 342 3.31 5.98 -17.19
CA ASP A 342 4.32 6.57 -18.07
C ASP A 342 4.15 8.09 -18.02
N ARG A 343 5.21 8.80 -17.59
CA ARG A 343 5.21 10.26 -17.43
C ARG A 343 6.21 10.92 -18.38
N SER A 344 6.28 10.47 -19.63
CA SER A 344 7.17 11.09 -20.63
C SER A 344 6.70 12.50 -21.04
N PHE A 345 5.40 12.68 -21.31
CA PHE A 345 4.78 13.97 -21.67
C PHE A 345 3.50 14.23 -20.88
N THR A 346 3.16 15.50 -20.67
CA THR A 346 1.80 15.88 -20.26
C THR A 346 0.82 15.51 -21.36
N ARG A 347 -0.17 14.68 -21.02
CA ARG A 347 -1.15 14.16 -21.99
C ARG A 347 -2.57 14.59 -21.63
N PHE A 348 -3.23 15.30 -22.55
CA PHE A 348 -4.62 15.71 -22.40
C PHE A 348 -5.54 14.71 -23.09
N VAL A 349 -6.62 14.34 -22.42
CA VAL A 349 -7.74 13.58 -22.98
C VAL A 349 -9.02 14.41 -22.94
N THR A 350 -9.78 14.36 -24.02
CA THR A 350 -11.12 14.92 -24.12
C THR A 350 -12.05 13.83 -24.64
N TYR A 351 -13.22 13.71 -24.00
CA TYR A 351 -14.21 12.71 -24.37
C TYR A 351 -15.60 13.31 -24.22
N GLY A 352 -16.40 13.26 -25.28
CA GLY A 352 -17.75 13.80 -25.25
C GLY A 352 -18.68 13.06 -26.19
N GLY A 353 -19.97 13.18 -25.95
CA GLY A 353 -20.96 12.55 -26.79
C GLY A 353 -22.39 12.81 -26.40
N ALA A 354 -23.28 12.36 -27.27
CA ALA A 354 -24.71 12.48 -27.13
C ALA A 354 -25.37 11.16 -27.51
N THR A 355 -26.28 10.68 -26.68
CA THR A 355 -27.17 9.56 -27.02
C THR A 355 -28.62 9.99 -26.89
N HIS A 356 -29.45 9.61 -27.85
CA HIS A 356 -30.89 9.79 -27.79
C HIS A 356 -31.57 8.43 -27.94
N GLU A 357 -32.41 8.09 -26.97
CA GLU A 357 -33.10 6.80 -26.88
C GLU A 357 -34.61 7.01 -26.91
N ARG A 358 -35.27 6.29 -27.81
CA ARG A 358 -36.72 6.10 -27.88
C ARG A 358 -37.05 4.60 -27.89
N GLU A 359 -38.32 4.26 -27.72
CA GLU A 359 -38.78 2.86 -27.71
C GLU A 359 -38.32 2.04 -28.93
N LYS A 360 -38.45 2.61 -30.14
CA LYS A 360 -38.15 1.90 -31.40
C LYS A 360 -36.78 2.19 -31.98
N TRP A 361 -36.07 3.21 -31.49
CA TRP A 361 -34.77 3.56 -32.06
C TRP A 361 -33.90 4.32 -31.07
N SER A 362 -32.60 4.23 -31.26
CA SER A 362 -31.64 5.09 -30.59
C SER A 362 -30.54 5.52 -31.55
N ILE A 363 -29.94 6.67 -31.30
CA ILE A 363 -28.78 7.17 -32.01
C ILE A 363 -27.78 7.71 -31.01
N GLY A 364 -26.50 7.52 -31.27
CA GLY A 364 -25.41 7.98 -30.42
C GLY A 364 -24.24 8.47 -31.25
N GLY A 365 -23.61 9.55 -30.82
CA GLY A 365 -22.36 10.06 -31.38
C GLY A 365 -21.35 10.32 -30.28
N PHE A 366 -20.11 9.92 -30.49
CA PHE A 366 -19.02 10.07 -29.52
C PHE A 366 -17.76 10.60 -30.19
N ILE A 367 -17.01 11.41 -29.46
CA ILE A 367 -15.70 11.94 -29.88
C ILE A 367 -14.73 11.73 -28.72
N TYR A 368 -13.55 11.23 -29.05
CA TYR A 368 -12.42 11.05 -28.15
C TYR A 368 -11.19 11.66 -28.79
N SER A 369 -10.40 12.40 -28.02
CA SER A 369 -9.10 12.92 -28.45
C SER A 369 -8.14 12.85 -27.29
N GLU A 370 -7.01 12.18 -27.49
CA GLU A 370 -5.89 12.06 -26.55
C GLU A 370 -4.63 12.54 -27.25
N ASN A 371 -3.95 13.54 -26.69
CA ASN A 371 -2.84 14.22 -27.34
C ASN A 371 -1.76 14.61 -26.33
N ASP A 372 -0.50 14.28 -26.65
CA ASP A 372 0.68 14.71 -25.91
C ASP A 372 1.01 16.18 -26.20
N VAL A 373 1.41 16.90 -25.16
CA VAL A 373 1.88 18.27 -25.28
C VAL A 373 3.37 18.25 -25.59
N LYS A 374 3.72 18.39 -26.88
CA LYS A 374 5.12 18.38 -27.34
C LYS A 374 6.05 19.30 -26.55
N ASN A 375 5.59 20.47 -26.10
CA ASN A 375 6.40 21.45 -25.38
C ASN A 375 6.39 21.29 -23.85
N GLN A 376 5.86 20.18 -23.31
CA GLN A 376 5.84 19.89 -21.87
C GLN A 376 6.25 18.44 -21.60
N PRO A 377 7.52 18.07 -21.86
CA PRO A 377 8.07 16.83 -21.34
C PRO A 377 8.05 16.83 -19.80
N LEU A 378 7.93 15.65 -19.21
CA LEU A 378 7.84 15.49 -17.76
C LEU A 378 9.05 14.72 -17.20
N GLN A 379 9.26 13.47 -17.62
CA GLN A 379 10.42 12.65 -17.20
C GLN A 379 11.57 12.63 -18.20
N GLN A 380 11.32 13.04 -19.45
CA GLN A 380 12.32 13.03 -20.52
C GLN A 380 12.64 14.46 -20.94
N ASP A 381 13.61 15.09 -20.26
CA ASP A 381 14.12 16.39 -20.68
C ASP A 381 14.88 16.24 -22.00
N LEU A 382 14.27 16.74 -23.09
CA LEU A 382 14.78 16.64 -24.44
C LEU A 382 15.68 17.83 -24.79
N SER A 383 16.92 17.56 -25.21
CA SER A 383 17.79 18.58 -25.82
C SER A 383 17.38 18.89 -27.27
N GLU A 384 17.85 20.01 -27.82
CA GLU A 384 17.59 20.36 -29.23
C GLU A 384 18.09 19.29 -30.20
N GLU A 385 19.25 18.68 -29.92
CA GLU A 385 19.80 17.57 -30.70
C GLU A 385 18.90 16.33 -30.64
N GLN A 386 18.36 16.01 -29.46
CA GLN A 386 17.45 14.89 -29.28
C GLN A 386 16.09 15.13 -29.98
N VAL A 387 15.58 16.35 -29.98
CA VAL A 387 14.39 16.71 -30.77
C VAL A 387 14.66 16.57 -32.27
N GLU A 388 15.85 16.91 -32.74
CA GLU A 388 16.23 16.74 -34.14
C GLU A 388 16.33 15.26 -34.54
N ILE A 389 16.81 14.39 -33.65
CA ILE A 389 16.75 12.93 -33.82
C ILE A 389 15.29 12.47 -33.98
N LEU A 390 14.38 12.94 -33.10
CA LEU A 390 12.96 12.59 -33.20
C LEU A 390 12.32 13.08 -34.50
N LYS A 391 12.64 14.28 -34.99
CA LYS A 391 12.11 14.77 -36.28
C LYS A 391 12.55 13.89 -37.46
N ASN A 392 13.83 13.50 -37.47
CA ASN A 392 14.40 12.70 -38.55
C ASN A 392 13.99 11.23 -38.50
N ALA A 393 13.57 10.73 -37.33
CA ALA A 393 13.13 9.35 -37.14
C ALA A 393 11.77 9.03 -37.80
N GLY A 394 10.92 10.03 -38.09
CA GLY A 394 9.54 9.79 -38.53
C GLY A 394 8.79 8.95 -37.49
N ASP A 395 8.10 7.91 -37.94
CA ASP A 395 7.42 6.96 -37.04
C ASP A 395 8.30 5.77 -36.60
N ASN A 396 9.58 5.74 -37.00
CA ASN A 396 10.47 4.62 -36.75
C ASN A 396 11.17 4.68 -35.39
N ILE A 397 10.64 3.94 -34.43
CA ILE A 397 11.16 3.83 -33.05
C ILE A 397 12.64 3.41 -33.00
N ASN A 398 13.14 2.62 -33.96
CA ASN A 398 14.54 2.17 -33.96
C ASN A 398 15.53 3.31 -34.21
N LEU A 399 15.08 4.42 -34.80
CA LEU A 399 15.88 5.61 -35.05
C LEU A 399 15.81 6.62 -33.89
N MET A 400 14.95 6.40 -32.89
CA MET A 400 14.73 7.29 -31.75
C MET A 400 15.71 6.99 -30.60
N ASN A 401 17.01 6.99 -30.87
CA ASN A 401 18.06 6.74 -29.88
C ASN A 401 19.03 7.92 -29.80
N ALA A 402 19.42 8.33 -28.59
CA ALA A 402 20.40 9.39 -28.37
C ALA A 402 21.54 8.93 -27.44
N PRO A 403 22.74 9.54 -27.52
CA PRO A 403 23.81 9.33 -26.53
C PRO A 403 23.33 9.65 -25.12
N SER A 404 23.74 8.84 -24.13
CA SER A 404 23.28 9.00 -22.74
C SER A 404 24.21 9.82 -21.84
N ALA A 405 25.46 10.03 -22.26
CA ALA A 405 26.51 10.57 -21.41
C ALA A 405 26.48 12.09 -21.32
N TYR A 406 26.54 12.62 -20.10
CA TYR A 406 26.72 14.06 -19.82
C TYR A 406 27.71 14.27 -18.67
N ILE A 407 28.38 15.44 -18.66
CA ILE A 407 29.37 15.78 -17.62
C ILE A 407 28.64 16.04 -16.29
N ASP A 408 29.12 15.44 -15.20
CA ASP A 408 28.55 15.57 -13.85
C ASP A 408 29.66 15.73 -12.81
N THR A 409 29.32 16.29 -11.65
CA THR A 409 30.26 16.51 -10.54
C THR A 409 30.38 15.27 -9.67
N TYR A 410 31.58 15.02 -9.15
CA TYR A 410 31.84 13.96 -8.19
C TYR A 410 30.90 14.02 -6.97
N SER A 411 30.38 12.87 -6.57
CA SER A 411 29.60 12.67 -5.35
C SER A 411 29.77 11.21 -4.93
N GLU A 412 29.91 10.97 -3.62
CA GLU A 412 30.00 9.64 -3.02
C GLU A 412 28.75 8.78 -3.31
N ASN A 413 27.61 9.41 -3.62
CA ASN A 413 26.34 8.74 -3.91
C ASN A 413 26.13 8.46 -5.42
N LYS A 414 27.13 8.67 -6.29
CA LYS A 414 27.00 8.53 -7.75
C LYS A 414 28.03 7.57 -8.34
N ILE A 415 27.61 6.75 -9.30
CA ILE A 415 28.50 5.98 -10.17
C ILE A 415 28.81 6.82 -11.40
N LEU A 416 30.07 7.19 -11.57
CA LEU A 416 30.54 8.07 -12.65
C LEU A 416 31.62 7.38 -13.49
N TYR A 417 31.80 7.88 -14.70
CA TYR A 417 32.71 7.32 -15.69
C TYR A 417 33.61 8.41 -16.26
N ARG A 418 34.88 8.12 -16.49
CA ARG A 418 35.74 8.94 -17.35
C ARG A 418 35.60 8.49 -18.80
N LYS A 419 35.73 9.43 -19.73
CA LYS A 419 35.75 9.14 -21.18
C LYS A 419 37.18 8.85 -21.63
N ILE A 420 37.40 7.67 -22.20
CA ILE A 420 38.68 7.23 -22.79
C ILE A 420 38.48 6.82 -24.25
N LEU A 421 39.58 6.61 -24.96
CA LEU A 421 39.55 6.22 -26.38
C LEU A 421 40.30 4.89 -26.54
N ILE A 422 39.57 3.84 -26.91
CA ILE A 422 40.13 2.50 -27.12
C ILE A 422 39.96 2.15 -28.60
N SER A 423 41.06 1.87 -29.29
CA SER A 423 41.04 1.45 -30.71
C SER A 423 40.28 2.41 -31.66
N GLY A 424 40.25 3.71 -31.35
CA GLY A 424 39.56 4.74 -32.13
C GLY A 424 38.10 5.01 -31.71
N VAL A 425 37.56 4.27 -30.73
CA VAL A 425 36.17 4.38 -30.25
C VAL A 425 36.14 5.08 -28.89
N GLU A 426 35.21 6.00 -28.69
CA GLU A 426 34.95 6.61 -27.38
C GLU A 426 34.30 5.60 -26.43
N VAL A 427 34.92 5.40 -25.27
CA VAL A 427 34.51 4.42 -24.26
C VAL A 427 34.40 5.09 -22.90
N PHE A 428 33.44 4.64 -22.08
CA PHE A 428 33.23 5.11 -20.71
C PHE A 428 33.78 4.08 -19.72
N GLU A 429 34.78 4.47 -18.97
CA GLU A 429 35.43 3.65 -17.95
C GLU A 429 35.10 4.19 -16.56
N PHE A 430 34.73 3.34 -15.61
CA PHE A 430 34.36 3.78 -14.25
C PHE A 430 35.50 4.55 -13.56
N SER A 431 35.16 5.68 -12.92
CA SER A 431 36.12 6.47 -12.12
C SER A 431 35.44 7.18 -10.95
N ASN A 432 36.14 7.24 -9.82
CA ASN A 432 35.77 7.96 -8.61
C ASN A 432 36.77 9.07 -8.24
N ASN A 433 37.66 9.47 -9.16
CA ASN A 433 38.63 10.52 -8.91
C ASN A 433 37.98 11.91 -9.10
N PRO A 434 37.85 12.74 -8.03
CA PRO A 434 37.25 14.07 -8.14
C PRO A 434 38.04 15.05 -9.01
N GLU A 435 39.30 14.75 -9.34
CA GLU A 435 40.15 15.59 -10.21
C GLU A 435 39.95 15.30 -11.72
N GLU A 436 39.24 14.22 -12.08
CA GLU A 436 38.98 13.87 -13.48
C GLU A 436 37.67 14.51 -14.01
N VAL A 437 37.54 14.60 -15.35
CA VAL A 437 36.26 14.96 -15.97
C VAL A 437 35.36 13.73 -15.98
N LEU A 438 34.37 13.76 -15.10
CA LEU A 438 33.45 12.66 -14.88
C LEU A 438 32.15 12.84 -15.66
N TYR A 439 31.63 11.72 -16.15
CA TYR A 439 30.40 11.61 -16.90
C TYR A 439 29.42 10.72 -16.15
N ASN A 440 28.16 11.17 -16.10
CA ASN A 440 27.04 10.31 -15.76
C ASN A 440 26.56 9.63 -17.05
N VAL A 441 26.55 8.30 -17.05
CA VAL A 441 26.29 7.49 -18.25
C VAL A 441 25.19 6.48 -17.95
N ARG A 442 24.14 6.47 -18.77
CA ARG A 442 23.06 5.48 -18.68
C ARG A 442 23.26 4.39 -19.72
N PHE A 443 23.33 3.15 -19.26
CA PHE A 443 23.47 1.98 -20.12
C PHE A 443 22.11 1.30 -20.35
N SER A 444 21.73 1.13 -21.62
CA SER A 444 20.50 0.45 -22.03
C SER A 444 20.80 -0.97 -22.52
N LEU A 445 19.97 -1.94 -22.15
CA LEU A 445 20.07 -3.31 -22.63
C LEU A 445 19.64 -3.36 -24.10
N VAL A 446 20.55 -3.73 -24.99
CA VAL A 446 20.30 -3.85 -26.44
C VAL A 446 20.14 -5.30 -26.89
N GLY A 447 20.59 -6.26 -26.08
CA GLY A 447 20.49 -7.70 -26.35
C GLY A 447 21.87 -8.36 -26.46
N ASN A 448 21.92 -9.69 -26.32
CA ASN A 448 23.20 -10.41 -26.33
C ASN A 448 23.91 -10.27 -27.68
N ASN A 449 25.21 -9.96 -27.64
CA ASN A 449 26.07 -9.69 -28.80
C ASN A 449 25.61 -8.50 -29.67
N GLN A 450 24.83 -7.58 -29.10
CA GLN A 450 24.35 -6.37 -29.77
C GLN A 450 24.87 -5.09 -29.12
N GLY A 451 25.64 -5.18 -28.03
CA GLY A 451 26.21 -4.03 -27.35
C GLY A 451 27.68 -4.20 -26.97
N ASN A 452 28.34 -3.11 -26.63
CA ASN A 452 29.77 -3.08 -26.32
C ASN A 452 30.10 -3.11 -24.80
N TYR A 453 29.09 -3.20 -23.93
CA TYR A 453 29.29 -3.21 -22.47
C TYR A 453 28.67 -4.43 -21.79
N ILE A 454 29.28 -4.87 -20.69
CA ILE A 454 28.78 -5.88 -19.75
C ILE A 454 28.70 -5.31 -18.33
N LEU A 455 27.82 -5.86 -17.51
CA LEU A 455 27.71 -5.49 -16.10
C LEU A 455 28.88 -6.09 -15.29
N ALA A 456 29.61 -5.25 -14.54
CA ALA A 456 30.81 -5.63 -13.80
C ALA A 456 30.61 -5.71 -12.27
N ASN A 457 29.87 -4.77 -11.66
CA ASN A 457 29.56 -4.78 -10.22
C ASN A 457 28.09 -4.41 -9.97
N ASN A 458 27.43 -5.16 -9.08
CA ASN A 458 26.03 -5.00 -8.68
C ASN A 458 25.83 -4.84 -7.14
N GLN A 459 26.89 -4.70 -6.35
CA GLN A 459 26.84 -4.64 -4.88
C GLN A 459 26.80 -3.21 -4.31
N ALA A 460 27.22 -2.22 -5.10
CA ALA A 460 27.10 -0.80 -4.73
C ALA A 460 25.66 -0.28 -4.92
N VAL A 461 25.36 0.90 -4.37
CA VAL A 461 24.07 1.62 -4.56
C VAL A 461 23.75 1.91 -6.05
N GLY A 462 24.71 1.73 -6.97
CA GLY A 462 24.53 1.74 -8.43
C GLY A 462 25.31 0.65 -9.19
N ARG A 463 25.02 0.47 -10.49
CA ARG A 463 25.63 -0.55 -11.37
C ARG A 463 26.87 -0.02 -12.10
N ILE A 464 27.94 -0.81 -12.10
CA ILE A 464 29.18 -0.50 -12.84
C ILE A 464 29.23 -1.36 -14.11
N TYR A 465 29.48 -0.73 -15.25
CA TYR A 465 29.57 -1.38 -16.56
C TYR A 465 31.00 -1.32 -17.10
N ASN A 466 31.45 -2.42 -17.70
CA ASN A 466 32.76 -2.51 -18.35
C ASN A 466 32.60 -2.68 -19.85
N TYR A 467 33.44 -1.98 -20.60
CA TYR A 467 33.55 -2.14 -22.04
C TYR A 467 34.23 -3.46 -22.41
N VAL A 468 33.74 -4.10 -23.47
CA VAL A 468 34.31 -5.32 -24.05
C VAL A 468 34.47 -5.12 -25.55
N GLU A 469 35.70 -5.27 -26.04
CA GLU A 469 36.00 -5.08 -27.46
C GLU A 469 35.26 -6.10 -28.35
N PRO A 470 34.70 -5.67 -29.51
CA PRO A 470 34.13 -6.57 -30.51
C PRO A 470 35.15 -7.58 -31.05
N ILE A 471 34.72 -8.83 -31.25
CA ILE A 471 35.53 -9.86 -31.91
C ILE A 471 35.03 -10.01 -33.35
N GLY A 472 35.89 -9.76 -34.34
CA GLY A 472 35.52 -9.84 -35.76
C GLY A 472 34.42 -8.86 -36.19
N GLY A 473 34.26 -7.74 -35.49
CA GLY A 473 33.21 -6.74 -35.73
C GLY A 473 31.86 -7.05 -35.07
N ILE A 474 31.75 -8.16 -34.33
CA ILE A 474 30.54 -8.51 -33.58
C ILE A 474 30.73 -8.07 -32.12
N PRO A 475 29.87 -7.17 -31.59
CA PRO A 475 29.91 -6.79 -30.18
C PRO A 475 29.77 -8.01 -29.26
N GLN A 476 30.48 -8.03 -28.14
CA GLN A 476 30.47 -9.17 -27.19
C GLN A 476 29.66 -8.90 -25.92
N GLY A 477 29.20 -7.66 -25.75
CA GLY A 477 28.36 -7.25 -24.62
C GLY A 477 26.87 -7.28 -24.94
N ASN A 478 26.10 -6.74 -24.00
CA ASN A 478 24.64 -6.66 -24.10
C ASN A 478 24.07 -5.27 -23.76
N TYR A 479 24.92 -4.30 -23.42
CA TYR A 479 24.54 -2.93 -23.10
C TYR A 479 25.24 -1.90 -24.00
N GLU A 480 24.58 -0.75 -24.20
CA GLU A 480 25.12 0.44 -24.88
C GLU A 480 24.83 1.73 -24.10
N PRO A 481 25.71 2.76 -24.17
CA PRO A 481 25.54 4.07 -23.52
C PRO A 481 24.58 4.97 -24.31
N ILE A 482 23.38 4.46 -24.57
CA ILE A 482 22.31 5.16 -25.28
C ILE A 482 21.05 5.27 -24.41
N ILE A 483 20.24 6.27 -24.67
CA ILE A 483 18.86 6.39 -24.18
C ILE A 483 17.89 6.26 -25.36
N ARG A 484 16.79 5.54 -25.14
CA ARG A 484 15.64 5.53 -26.06
C ARG A 484 14.82 6.78 -25.82
N LEU A 485 14.58 7.56 -26.87
CA LEU A 485 13.74 8.74 -26.85
C LEU A 485 12.30 8.34 -27.15
N ILE A 486 11.35 8.93 -26.42
CA ILE A 486 9.92 8.78 -26.64
C ILE A 486 9.42 10.02 -27.38
N ALA A 487 8.70 9.81 -28.49
CA ALA A 487 8.05 10.87 -29.24
C ALA A 487 6.65 11.19 -28.67
N PRO A 488 6.19 12.44 -28.71
CA PRO A 488 4.83 12.80 -28.34
C PRO A 488 3.83 12.31 -29.40
N THR A 489 2.73 11.70 -28.94
CA THR A 489 1.73 11.02 -29.78
C THR A 489 0.34 11.66 -29.73
N LYS A 490 -0.52 11.33 -30.69
CA LYS A 490 -1.92 11.78 -30.76
C LYS A 490 -2.83 10.68 -31.29
N ILE A 491 -3.97 10.45 -30.64
CA ILE A 491 -5.05 9.60 -31.15
C ILE A 491 -6.40 10.30 -30.98
N GLN A 492 -7.16 10.38 -32.07
CA GLN A 492 -8.50 10.95 -32.11
C GLN A 492 -9.44 9.96 -32.78
N ILE A 493 -10.63 9.77 -32.23
CA ILE A 493 -11.63 8.86 -32.76
C ILE A 493 -13.00 9.52 -32.64
N ALA A 494 -13.78 9.50 -33.72
CA ALA A 494 -15.18 9.88 -33.69
C ALA A 494 -16.05 8.73 -34.20
N THR A 495 -17.13 8.42 -33.48
CA THR A 495 -18.06 7.35 -33.86
C THR A 495 -19.50 7.84 -33.89
N LEU A 496 -20.26 7.30 -34.85
CA LEU A 496 -21.71 7.48 -34.98
C LEU A 496 -22.35 6.09 -35.02
N MET A 497 -23.31 5.84 -34.13
CA MET A 497 -24.02 4.58 -34.06
C MET A 497 -25.53 4.79 -33.98
N GLY A 498 -26.28 3.82 -34.49
CA GLY A 498 -27.73 3.84 -34.39
C GLY A 498 -28.31 2.44 -34.28
N LYS A 499 -29.43 2.33 -33.57
CA LYS A 499 -30.21 1.11 -33.40
C LYS A 499 -31.65 1.36 -33.80
N TYR A 500 -32.25 0.42 -34.51
CA TYR A 500 -33.63 0.47 -34.97
C TYR A 500 -34.33 -0.88 -34.72
N ASN A 501 -35.41 -0.83 -33.96
CA ASN A 501 -36.28 -1.94 -33.58
C ASN A 501 -37.69 -1.70 -34.17
N PRO A 502 -37.91 -1.91 -35.49
CA PRO A 502 -39.21 -1.63 -36.10
C PRO A 502 -40.34 -2.51 -35.52
N THR A 503 -40.00 -3.73 -35.09
CA THR A 503 -40.87 -4.70 -34.42
C THR A 503 -40.10 -5.42 -33.32
N ASP A 504 -40.80 -6.12 -32.42
CA ASP A 504 -40.18 -6.98 -31.39
C ASP A 504 -39.37 -8.16 -31.96
N LYS A 505 -39.46 -8.39 -33.28
CA LYS A 505 -38.79 -9.49 -34.00
C LYS A 505 -37.58 -9.03 -34.80
N THR A 506 -37.34 -7.73 -34.96
CA THR A 506 -36.31 -7.21 -35.85
C THR A 506 -35.46 -6.18 -35.12
N THR A 507 -34.14 -6.36 -35.19
CA THR A 507 -33.14 -5.45 -34.60
C THR A 507 -32.10 -5.14 -35.66
N ILE A 508 -31.88 -3.87 -35.96
CA ILE A 508 -30.82 -3.41 -36.88
C ILE A 508 -29.96 -2.40 -36.14
N ASP A 509 -28.66 -2.61 -36.09
CA ASP A 509 -27.70 -1.70 -35.50
C ASP A 509 -26.61 -1.35 -36.52
N PHE A 510 -26.18 -0.11 -36.59
CA PHE A 510 -25.04 0.30 -37.40
C PHE A 510 -24.07 1.15 -36.56
N GLU A 511 -22.81 1.17 -36.97
CA GLU A 511 -21.77 1.99 -36.39
C GLU A 511 -20.75 2.38 -37.46
N VAL A 512 -20.33 3.64 -37.48
CA VAL A 512 -19.24 4.16 -38.33
C VAL A 512 -18.25 4.87 -37.43
N GLY A 513 -16.97 4.63 -37.63
CA GLY A 513 -15.88 5.26 -36.89
C GLY A 513 -14.84 5.85 -37.83
N ILE A 514 -14.30 7.01 -37.47
CA ILE A 514 -13.11 7.59 -38.10
C ILE A 514 -12.02 7.78 -37.04
N SER A 515 -10.76 7.56 -37.41
CA SER A 515 -9.62 7.75 -36.51
C SER A 515 -8.53 8.60 -37.16
N ASN A 516 -7.80 9.34 -36.34
CA ASN A 516 -6.58 10.05 -36.69
C ASN A 516 -5.52 9.74 -35.62
N ASN A 517 -4.49 8.97 -35.96
CA ASN A 517 -3.47 8.50 -35.04
C ASN A 517 -2.07 8.83 -35.58
N ASP A 518 -1.31 9.64 -34.85
CA ASP A 518 -0.01 10.18 -35.23
C ASP A 518 1.00 9.80 -34.13
N LEU A 519 2.04 9.06 -34.52
CA LEU A 519 3.03 8.48 -33.60
C LEU A 519 4.18 9.44 -33.27
N ASN A 520 4.30 10.57 -33.96
CA ASN A 520 5.37 11.53 -33.73
C ASN A 520 4.98 12.97 -34.11
N LEU A 521 4.46 13.72 -33.14
CA LEU A 521 4.08 15.13 -33.31
C LEU A 521 5.25 16.10 -33.57
N TYR A 522 6.51 15.63 -33.54
CA TYR A 522 7.66 16.42 -33.98
C TYR A 522 7.96 16.28 -35.47
N SER A 523 7.62 15.15 -36.09
CA SER A 523 7.92 14.89 -37.50
C SER A 523 6.73 15.15 -38.40
N ASN A 524 7.02 15.48 -39.66
CA ASN A 524 6.03 15.49 -40.74
C ASN A 524 6.21 14.30 -41.69
N LEU A 525 7.24 13.48 -41.49
CA LEU A 525 7.46 12.25 -42.25
C LEU A 525 6.35 11.25 -41.89
N ASP A 526 5.98 10.41 -42.85
CA ASP A 526 5.02 9.30 -42.69
C ASP A 526 3.55 9.66 -42.36
N ASN A 527 3.17 10.94 -42.31
CA ASN A 527 1.80 11.38 -41.95
C ASN A 527 0.64 10.93 -42.88
N ASP A 528 0.93 10.29 -44.01
CA ASP A 528 -0.08 9.83 -44.98
C ASP A 528 -0.90 8.62 -44.49
N ASP A 529 -0.46 7.92 -43.44
CA ASP A 529 -1.12 6.73 -42.87
C ASP A 529 -1.86 7.00 -41.54
N ASN A 530 -1.97 8.26 -41.13
CA ASN A 530 -2.57 8.64 -39.84
C ASN A 530 -4.11 8.45 -39.79
N GLN A 531 -4.80 8.56 -40.94
CA GLN A 531 -6.27 8.64 -40.99
C GLN A 531 -6.91 7.36 -41.51
N GLY A 532 -7.94 6.88 -40.80
CA GLY A 532 -8.67 5.67 -41.17
C GLY A 532 -10.17 5.72 -40.92
N ILE A 533 -10.92 4.84 -41.60
CA ILE A 533 -12.37 4.65 -41.42
C ILE A 533 -12.72 3.18 -41.13
N ALA A 534 -13.75 2.97 -40.30
CA ALA A 534 -14.34 1.67 -40.03
C ALA A 534 -15.87 1.74 -40.02
N GLY A 535 -16.53 0.63 -40.36
CA GLY A 535 -17.98 0.52 -40.43
C GLY A 535 -18.48 -0.84 -39.98
N ARG A 536 -19.63 -0.89 -39.34
CA ARG A 536 -20.31 -2.11 -38.91
C ARG A 536 -21.81 -2.01 -39.16
N LEU A 537 -22.41 -3.08 -39.67
CA LEU A 537 -23.85 -3.27 -39.77
C LEU A 537 -24.21 -4.62 -39.13
N ASN A 538 -25.20 -4.62 -38.25
CA ASN A 538 -25.71 -5.79 -37.55
C ASN A 538 -27.22 -5.88 -37.76
N ALA A 539 -27.72 -7.04 -38.16
CA ALA A 539 -29.14 -7.27 -38.36
C ALA A 539 -29.53 -8.60 -37.73
N ASN A 540 -30.60 -8.60 -36.94
CA ASN A 540 -31.20 -9.76 -36.30
C ASN A 540 -32.68 -9.83 -36.66
N GLN A 541 -33.14 -11.00 -37.07
CA GLN A 541 -34.53 -11.26 -37.43
C GLN A 541 -35.02 -12.54 -36.77
N ARG A 542 -36.07 -12.46 -35.96
CA ARG A 542 -36.78 -13.61 -35.43
C ARG A 542 -37.65 -14.23 -36.52
N LEU A 543 -37.29 -15.46 -36.92
CA LEU A 543 -37.98 -16.24 -37.94
C LEU A 543 -39.14 -17.05 -37.34
N PHE A 544 -39.00 -17.51 -36.09
CA PHE A 544 -39.99 -18.37 -35.44
C PHE A 544 -40.17 -18.04 -33.96
N THR A 545 -41.40 -18.15 -33.45
CA THR A 545 -41.72 -17.92 -32.03
C THR A 545 -42.88 -18.82 -31.60
N LYS A 546 -42.61 -19.78 -30.71
CA LYS A 546 -43.61 -20.51 -29.92
C LYS A 546 -43.03 -20.82 -28.53
N ASN A 547 -42.88 -22.08 -28.17
CA ASN A 547 -42.14 -22.57 -27.01
C ASN A 547 -40.61 -22.49 -27.18
N TRP A 548 -40.15 -22.14 -28.38
CA TRP A 548 -38.76 -21.84 -28.72
C TRP A 548 -38.71 -20.71 -29.74
N THR A 549 -37.54 -20.07 -29.88
CA THR A 549 -37.28 -19.03 -30.87
C THR A 549 -36.19 -19.45 -31.84
N LEU A 550 -36.34 -19.04 -33.10
CA LEU A 550 -35.29 -19.10 -34.11
C LEU A 550 -34.99 -17.68 -34.56
N ASP A 551 -33.77 -17.24 -34.35
CA ASP A 551 -33.30 -15.93 -34.78
C ASP A 551 -32.21 -16.11 -35.85
N ALA A 552 -32.37 -15.47 -37.01
CA ALA A 552 -31.32 -15.32 -38.00
C ALA A 552 -30.58 -14.02 -37.78
N PHE A 553 -29.28 -14.01 -37.99
CA PHE A 553 -28.47 -12.82 -37.81
C PHE A 553 -27.39 -12.69 -38.88
N ALA A 554 -27.04 -11.44 -39.19
CA ALA A 554 -25.95 -11.08 -40.09
C ALA A 554 -25.21 -9.86 -39.53
N ASN A 555 -23.90 -9.91 -39.53
CA ASN A 555 -22.99 -8.86 -39.12
C ASN A 555 -21.95 -8.66 -40.23
N VAL A 556 -21.79 -7.43 -40.69
CA VAL A 556 -20.78 -7.04 -41.67
C VAL A 556 -19.94 -5.95 -41.03
N GLN A 557 -18.63 -6.14 -40.98
CA GLN A 557 -17.68 -5.19 -40.44
C GLN A 557 -16.56 -4.93 -41.46
N PHE A 558 -16.21 -3.66 -41.64
CA PHE A 558 -15.09 -3.21 -42.46
C PHE A 558 -14.19 -2.31 -41.61
N VAL A 559 -12.88 -2.49 -41.70
CA VAL A 559 -11.87 -1.68 -41.01
C VAL A 559 -10.76 -1.38 -42.00
N GLN A 560 -10.55 -0.11 -42.34
CA GLN A 560 -9.41 0.30 -43.17
C GLN A 560 -8.09 0.02 -42.44
N LYS A 561 -7.03 -0.30 -43.19
CA LYS A 561 -5.68 -0.60 -42.65
C LYS A 561 -5.12 0.46 -41.68
N ASP A 562 -5.50 1.73 -41.87
CA ASP A 562 -5.02 2.89 -41.11
C ASP A 562 -5.93 3.24 -39.93
N PHE A 563 -7.07 2.56 -39.77
CA PHE A 563 -7.96 2.78 -38.64
C PHE A 563 -7.31 2.26 -37.35
N ARG A 564 -7.39 3.05 -36.27
CA ARG A 564 -6.81 2.71 -34.95
C ARG A 564 -7.86 2.86 -33.86
N THR A 565 -7.78 1.98 -32.86
CA THR A 565 -8.62 2.01 -31.66
C THR A 565 -7.78 2.15 -30.40
N ILE A 566 -8.42 2.54 -29.30
CA ILE A 566 -7.77 2.69 -27.99
C ILE A 566 -7.50 1.33 -27.36
N GLU A 567 -8.54 0.50 -27.21
CA GLU A 567 -8.40 -0.90 -26.84
C GLU A 567 -8.57 -1.81 -28.06
N ARG A 568 -8.18 -3.08 -27.93
CA ARG A 568 -8.34 -4.09 -28.99
C ARG A 568 -9.78 -4.16 -29.50
N LEU A 569 -9.93 -4.27 -30.83
CA LEU A 569 -11.23 -4.49 -31.47
C LEU A 569 -11.77 -5.89 -31.22
N PHE A 570 -10.91 -6.91 -31.25
CA PHE A 570 -11.33 -8.32 -31.20
C PHE A 570 -10.96 -9.00 -29.88
N THR A 571 -11.34 -10.26 -29.75
CA THR A 571 -10.94 -11.10 -28.61
C THR A 571 -9.42 -11.30 -28.62
N ILE A 572 -8.83 -11.58 -27.46
CA ILE A 572 -7.38 -11.75 -27.32
C ILE A 572 -6.82 -12.94 -28.14
N GLU A 573 -7.68 -13.89 -28.49
CA GLU A 573 -7.35 -15.06 -29.31
C GLU A 573 -7.72 -14.87 -30.80
N PHE A 574 -8.19 -13.69 -31.23
CA PHE A 574 -8.68 -13.48 -32.60
C PHE A 574 -7.64 -13.83 -33.67
N ASP A 575 -6.41 -13.32 -33.53
CA ASP A 575 -5.34 -13.59 -34.50
C ASP A 575 -5.02 -15.09 -34.58
N ARG A 576 -5.01 -15.76 -33.43
CA ARG A 576 -4.80 -17.21 -33.35
C ARG A 576 -5.97 -17.98 -33.95
N ASP A 577 -7.20 -17.58 -33.69
CA ASP A 577 -8.40 -18.24 -34.20
C ASP A 577 -8.44 -18.28 -35.74
N TRP A 578 -7.72 -17.37 -36.41
CA TRP A 578 -7.63 -17.23 -37.86
C TRP A 578 -6.22 -17.56 -38.41
N ASN A 579 -5.25 -17.93 -37.57
CA ASN A 579 -3.82 -18.06 -37.91
C ASN A 579 -3.27 -16.84 -38.67
N LEU A 580 -3.56 -15.63 -38.19
CA LEU A 580 -3.04 -14.42 -38.80
C LEU A 580 -1.55 -14.26 -38.47
N THR A 581 -0.73 -14.17 -39.52
CA THR A 581 0.70 -13.85 -39.42
C THR A 581 0.94 -12.54 -40.17
N SER A 582 1.15 -11.44 -39.42
CA SER A 582 1.35 -10.09 -39.98
C SER A 582 0.33 -9.71 -41.07
N PRO A 583 -0.98 -9.71 -40.77
CA PRO A 583 -2.00 -9.36 -41.74
C PRO A 583 -1.84 -7.90 -42.21
N THR A 584 -2.04 -7.63 -43.50
CA THR A 584 -1.87 -6.30 -44.11
C THR A 584 -3.05 -5.94 -45.00
N GLY A 585 -3.32 -4.64 -45.15
CA GLY A 585 -4.43 -4.14 -45.95
C GLY A 585 -5.75 -4.01 -45.18
N ASN A 586 -6.83 -3.71 -45.90
CA ASN A 586 -8.14 -3.46 -45.32
C ASN A 586 -8.79 -4.77 -44.85
N GLN A 587 -9.41 -4.75 -43.68
CA GLN A 587 -10.07 -5.90 -43.08
C GLN A 587 -11.59 -5.88 -43.37
N SER A 588 -12.13 -7.00 -43.84
CA SER A 588 -13.57 -7.25 -43.97
C SER A 588 -13.94 -8.52 -43.21
N LEU A 589 -14.92 -8.44 -42.30
CA LEU A 589 -15.44 -9.57 -41.54
C LEU A 589 -16.95 -9.66 -41.71
N VAL A 590 -17.42 -10.76 -42.30
CA VAL A 590 -18.84 -11.08 -42.45
C VAL A 590 -19.18 -12.27 -41.57
N VAL A 591 -20.14 -12.14 -40.67
CA VAL A 591 -20.63 -13.21 -39.79
C VAL A 591 -22.12 -13.36 -39.99
N SER A 592 -22.59 -14.55 -40.34
CA SER A 592 -24.03 -14.83 -40.52
C SER A 592 -24.39 -16.17 -39.91
N GLY A 593 -25.61 -16.33 -39.42
CA GLY A 593 -25.96 -17.54 -38.70
C GLY A 593 -27.40 -17.68 -38.24
N LEU A 594 -27.64 -18.79 -37.55
CA LEU A 594 -28.92 -19.14 -36.94
C LEU A 594 -28.71 -19.43 -35.44
N ARG A 595 -29.59 -18.85 -34.62
CA ARG A 595 -29.65 -19.08 -33.19
C ARG A 595 -30.99 -19.71 -32.83
N TRP A 596 -30.93 -20.95 -32.37
CA TRP A 596 -32.06 -21.64 -31.77
C TRP A 596 -32.01 -21.49 -30.25
N ASN A 597 -33.12 -21.10 -29.64
CA ASN A 597 -33.21 -20.92 -28.19
C ASN A 597 -34.52 -21.50 -27.64
N HIS A 598 -34.43 -22.27 -26.57
CA HIS A 598 -35.56 -22.85 -25.86
C HIS A 598 -35.39 -22.61 -24.35
N PRO A 599 -36.37 -21.99 -23.66
CA PRO A 599 -36.22 -21.58 -22.26
C PRO A 599 -35.76 -22.71 -21.31
N GLU A 600 -36.29 -23.92 -21.49
CA GLU A 600 -35.93 -25.08 -20.65
C GLU A 600 -34.77 -25.94 -21.17
N LYS A 601 -34.65 -26.08 -22.50
CA LYS A 601 -33.71 -26.99 -23.17
C LYS A 601 -32.38 -26.33 -23.56
N GLY A 602 -32.26 -25.01 -23.45
CA GLY A 602 -31.04 -24.26 -23.75
C GLY A 602 -30.97 -23.75 -25.19
N PHE A 603 -29.76 -23.60 -25.73
CA PHE A 603 -29.55 -22.93 -27.03
C PHE A 603 -28.53 -23.67 -27.90
N ALA A 604 -28.62 -23.43 -29.21
CA ALA A 604 -27.64 -23.82 -30.22
C ALA A 604 -27.47 -22.68 -31.23
N ASN A 605 -26.23 -22.36 -31.57
CA ASN A 605 -25.87 -21.24 -32.41
C ASN A 605 -24.85 -21.72 -33.46
N TYR A 606 -25.20 -21.56 -34.72
CA TYR A 606 -24.33 -21.83 -35.86
C TYR A 606 -23.97 -20.51 -36.52
N GLN A 607 -22.68 -20.30 -36.76
CA GLN A 607 -22.10 -19.12 -37.38
C GLN A 607 -21.23 -19.54 -38.56
N LEU A 608 -21.43 -18.87 -39.69
CA LEU A 608 -20.51 -18.84 -40.81
C LEU A 608 -19.83 -17.47 -40.81
N GLU A 609 -18.50 -17.49 -40.77
CA GLU A 609 -17.67 -16.30 -40.75
C GLU A 609 -16.74 -16.28 -41.96
N LYS A 610 -16.59 -15.13 -42.59
CA LYS A 610 -15.67 -14.86 -43.69
C LYS A 610 -14.82 -13.66 -43.32
N LEU A 611 -13.51 -13.84 -43.24
CA LEU A 611 -12.53 -12.80 -42.95
C LEU A 611 -11.60 -12.63 -44.15
N ASP A 612 -11.45 -11.40 -44.61
CA ASP A 612 -10.53 -11.04 -45.68
C ASP A 612 -9.67 -9.85 -45.24
N PHE A 613 -8.36 -9.93 -45.50
CA PHE A 613 -7.44 -8.80 -45.54
C PHE A 613 -7.03 -8.58 -46.99
N SER A 614 -7.19 -7.36 -47.50
CA SER A 614 -7.12 -7.09 -48.95
C SER A 614 -5.82 -7.53 -49.61
N ASP A 615 -4.71 -7.59 -48.86
CA ASP A 615 -3.38 -7.73 -49.45
C ASP A 615 -2.82 -9.15 -49.29
N ASN A 616 -3.15 -9.88 -48.20
CA ASN A 616 -2.42 -11.10 -47.87
C ASN A 616 -3.20 -12.26 -47.23
N PHE A 617 -4.50 -12.15 -46.96
CA PHE A 617 -5.23 -13.22 -46.24
C PHE A 617 -6.72 -13.31 -46.61
N SER A 618 -7.22 -14.54 -46.79
CA SER A 618 -8.64 -14.84 -46.94
C SER A 618 -9.00 -16.13 -46.20
N GLY A 619 -10.01 -16.10 -45.34
CA GLY A 619 -10.38 -17.26 -44.51
C GLY A 619 -11.88 -17.41 -44.32
N THR A 620 -12.34 -18.65 -44.23
CA THR A 620 -13.73 -19.00 -43.89
C THR A 620 -13.73 -19.88 -42.65
N ARG A 621 -14.58 -19.54 -41.67
CA ARG A 621 -14.69 -20.24 -40.39
C ARG A 621 -16.14 -20.61 -40.10
N HIS A 622 -16.38 -21.87 -39.75
CA HIS A 622 -17.64 -22.35 -39.21
C HIS A 622 -17.50 -22.43 -37.70
N VAL A 623 -18.46 -21.89 -36.96
CA VAL A 623 -18.51 -21.99 -35.49
C VAL A 623 -19.85 -22.57 -35.08
N LEU A 624 -19.81 -23.60 -34.22
CA LEU A 624 -20.98 -24.22 -33.62
C LEU A 624 -20.80 -24.15 -32.11
N ASN A 625 -21.70 -23.46 -31.42
CA ASN A 625 -21.70 -23.42 -29.97
C ASN A 625 -23.11 -23.62 -29.41
N GLY A 626 -23.21 -24.36 -28.32
CA GLY A 626 -24.51 -24.66 -27.73
C GLY A 626 -24.42 -25.25 -26.34
N ARG A 627 -25.49 -25.04 -25.58
CA ARG A 627 -25.71 -25.69 -24.29
C ARG A 627 -27.11 -26.28 -24.31
N LEU A 628 -27.19 -27.60 -24.40
CA LEU A 628 -28.44 -28.34 -24.50
C LEU A 628 -28.69 -29.11 -23.20
N ARG A 629 -29.89 -28.96 -22.65
CA ARG A 629 -30.35 -29.71 -21.48
C ARG A 629 -31.55 -30.57 -21.86
N HIS A 630 -31.42 -31.88 -21.72
CA HIS A 630 -32.52 -32.81 -21.93
C HIS A 630 -32.64 -33.74 -20.72
N LYS A 631 -33.71 -33.55 -19.92
CA LYS A 631 -33.88 -34.22 -18.63
C LYS A 631 -32.63 -34.03 -17.76
N ASN A 632 -31.93 -35.12 -17.51
CA ASN A 632 -30.76 -35.21 -16.65
C ASN A 632 -29.44 -35.01 -17.40
N TRP A 633 -29.49 -34.86 -18.74
CA TRP A 633 -28.31 -34.64 -19.57
C TRP A 633 -28.10 -33.15 -19.81
N THR A 634 -26.86 -32.69 -19.65
CA THR A 634 -26.38 -31.39 -20.10
C THR A 634 -25.21 -31.61 -21.05
N ILE A 635 -25.33 -31.11 -22.29
CA ILE A 635 -24.28 -31.15 -23.30
C ILE A 635 -23.89 -29.70 -23.57
N THR A 636 -22.61 -29.40 -23.42
CA THR A 636 -22.02 -28.12 -23.81
C THR A 636 -21.02 -28.40 -24.92
N ASN A 637 -21.12 -27.66 -26.02
CA ASN A 637 -20.23 -27.79 -27.16
C ASN A 637 -19.80 -26.40 -27.65
N ASN A 638 -18.53 -26.28 -27.99
CA ASN A 638 -17.94 -25.13 -28.67
C ASN A 638 -16.91 -25.66 -29.67
N SER A 639 -17.25 -25.61 -30.96
CA SER A 639 -16.43 -26.14 -32.04
C SER A 639 -16.24 -25.10 -33.14
N SER A 640 -15.05 -25.06 -33.72
CA SER A 640 -14.77 -24.26 -34.90
C SER A 640 -13.95 -25.01 -35.93
N LEU A 641 -14.21 -24.73 -37.21
CA LEU A 641 -13.46 -25.23 -38.35
C LEU A 641 -13.12 -24.03 -39.24
N MET A 642 -11.85 -23.67 -39.31
CA MET A 642 -11.35 -22.59 -40.16
C MET A 642 -10.51 -23.18 -41.30
N LYS A 643 -10.66 -22.60 -42.48
CA LYS A 643 -9.75 -22.75 -43.61
C LYS A 643 -9.36 -21.37 -44.10
N SER A 644 -8.07 -21.15 -44.33
CA SER A 644 -7.56 -19.91 -44.89
C SER A 644 -6.51 -20.13 -45.95
N ASP A 645 -6.53 -19.22 -46.92
CA ASP A 645 -5.57 -19.09 -48.00
C ASP A 645 -4.89 -17.72 -47.84
N GLY A 646 -3.57 -17.70 -47.70
CA GLY A 646 -2.78 -16.49 -47.46
C GLY A 646 -1.53 -16.44 -48.33
N SER A 647 -0.92 -15.25 -48.50
CA SER A 647 0.27 -15.11 -49.34
C SER A 647 1.52 -15.77 -48.73
N PHE A 648 1.61 -15.79 -47.39
CA PHE A 648 2.69 -16.45 -46.66
C PHE A 648 2.41 -17.94 -46.44
N ALA A 649 1.21 -18.29 -45.98
CA ALA A 649 0.84 -19.66 -45.64
C ALA A 649 -0.66 -19.94 -45.87
N ASN A 650 -0.96 -21.19 -46.18
CA ASN A 650 -2.32 -21.73 -46.19
C ASN A 650 -2.54 -22.55 -44.93
N SER A 651 -3.71 -22.43 -44.29
CA SER A 651 -3.97 -23.15 -43.05
C SER A 651 -5.36 -23.76 -42.93
N THR A 652 -5.44 -24.84 -42.17
CA THR A 652 -6.67 -25.48 -41.71
C THR A 652 -6.59 -25.62 -40.21
N PHE A 653 -7.62 -25.14 -39.51
CA PHE A 653 -7.63 -25.12 -38.06
C PHE A 653 -8.96 -25.66 -37.52
N ALA A 654 -8.91 -26.83 -36.90
CA ALA A 654 -10.07 -27.47 -36.29
C ALA A 654 -9.95 -27.43 -34.76
N ARG A 655 -11.00 -26.99 -34.09
CA ARG A 655 -11.08 -26.94 -32.62
C ARG A 655 -12.43 -27.46 -32.16
N SER A 656 -12.43 -28.23 -31.08
CA SER A 656 -13.67 -28.69 -30.47
C SER A 656 -13.48 -28.87 -28.97
N GLU A 657 -14.37 -28.27 -28.20
CA GLU A 657 -14.52 -28.46 -26.76
C GLU A 657 -15.94 -28.94 -26.50
N THR A 658 -16.06 -30.18 -26.03
CA THR A 658 -17.34 -30.81 -25.73
C THR A 658 -17.33 -31.36 -24.32
N GLN A 659 -18.36 -31.04 -23.56
CA GLN A 659 -18.59 -31.57 -22.22
C GLN A 659 -19.99 -32.19 -22.17
N VAL A 660 -20.06 -33.43 -21.71
CA VAL A 660 -21.33 -34.13 -21.48
C VAL A 660 -21.44 -34.45 -20.00
N LYS A 661 -22.54 -34.05 -19.37
CA LYS A 661 -22.81 -34.29 -17.95
C LYS A 661 -24.17 -34.95 -17.78
N TYR A 662 -24.24 -35.96 -16.93
CA TYR A 662 -25.46 -36.63 -16.51
C TYR A 662 -25.67 -36.44 -15.00
N ASP A 663 -26.76 -35.80 -14.63
CA ASP A 663 -27.12 -35.50 -13.24
C ASP A 663 -28.09 -36.56 -12.69
N TRP A 664 -27.83 -37.19 -11.54
CA TRP A 664 -28.81 -38.02 -10.84
C TRP A 664 -28.90 -37.65 -9.36
N LYS A 665 -30.08 -37.16 -8.94
CA LYS A 665 -30.30 -36.60 -7.60
C LYS A 665 -29.27 -35.50 -7.31
N LYS A 666 -28.37 -35.74 -6.34
CA LYS A 666 -27.30 -34.81 -5.96
C LYS A 666 -25.94 -35.17 -6.58
N ASN A 667 -25.83 -36.24 -7.36
CA ASN A 667 -24.57 -36.65 -7.96
C ASN A 667 -24.60 -36.41 -9.46
N TRP A 668 -23.42 -36.36 -10.07
CA TRP A 668 -23.28 -36.19 -11.50
C TRP A 668 -21.98 -36.83 -12.00
N VAL A 669 -21.98 -37.23 -13.25
CA VAL A 669 -20.86 -37.82 -13.96
C VAL A 669 -20.77 -37.16 -15.31
N GLY A 670 -19.57 -36.95 -15.81
CA GLY A 670 -19.40 -36.39 -17.14
C GLY A 670 -18.07 -36.73 -17.75
N GLY A 671 -18.01 -36.45 -19.05
CA GLY A 671 -16.81 -36.54 -19.85
C GLY A 671 -16.54 -35.21 -20.53
N SER A 672 -15.26 -34.93 -20.75
CA SER A 672 -14.77 -33.79 -21.51
C SER A 672 -13.89 -34.27 -22.66
N LEU A 673 -14.05 -33.65 -23.82
CA LEU A 673 -13.21 -33.84 -25.00
C LEU A 673 -12.80 -32.47 -25.51
N ARG A 674 -11.50 -32.22 -25.57
CA ARG A 674 -10.89 -31.01 -26.12
C ARG A 674 -9.90 -31.43 -27.18
N LEU A 675 -10.04 -30.93 -28.39
CA LEU A 675 -9.09 -31.21 -29.46
C LEU A 675 -8.80 -29.93 -30.23
N GLU A 676 -7.60 -29.91 -30.78
CA GLU A 676 -7.12 -28.86 -31.65
C GLU A 676 -6.23 -29.49 -32.71
N ASP A 677 -6.45 -29.15 -33.97
CA ASP A 677 -5.60 -29.56 -35.08
C ASP A 677 -5.34 -28.36 -35.97
N ASN A 678 -4.14 -27.78 -35.81
CA ASN A 678 -3.65 -26.66 -36.60
C ASN A 678 -2.61 -27.15 -37.61
N SER A 679 -2.92 -27.03 -38.89
CA SER A 679 -2.01 -27.36 -39.98
C SER A 679 -1.82 -26.13 -40.85
N GLU A 680 -0.61 -25.57 -40.83
CA GLU A 680 -0.23 -24.40 -41.61
C GLU A 680 0.98 -24.74 -42.50
N LYS A 681 0.86 -24.48 -43.81
CA LYS A 681 1.92 -24.73 -44.79
C LYS A 681 2.35 -23.45 -45.46
N ILE A 682 3.66 -23.20 -45.46
CA ILE A 682 4.28 -22.06 -46.14
C ILE A 682 4.06 -22.20 -47.64
N VAL A 683 3.55 -21.17 -48.31
CA VAL A 683 3.21 -21.22 -49.75
C VAL A 683 4.46 -21.45 -50.61
N ALA A 684 5.56 -20.77 -50.30
CA ALA A 684 6.79 -20.83 -51.09
C ALA A 684 7.47 -22.23 -51.10
N THR A 685 7.41 -22.96 -49.98
CA THR A 685 8.12 -24.24 -49.81
C THR A 685 7.19 -25.44 -49.70
N ASN A 686 5.89 -25.23 -49.48
CA ASN A 686 4.88 -26.24 -49.17
C ASN A 686 5.22 -27.11 -47.94
N THR A 687 6.10 -26.61 -47.07
CA THR A 687 6.47 -27.26 -45.80
C THR A 687 5.59 -26.75 -44.68
N PHE A 688 5.39 -27.57 -43.65
CA PHE A 688 4.72 -27.11 -42.42
C PHE A 688 5.48 -25.97 -41.77
N SER A 689 4.76 -24.97 -41.27
CA SER A 689 5.32 -23.91 -40.45
C SER A 689 5.48 -24.38 -39.00
N PRO A 690 6.32 -23.70 -38.19
CA PRO A 690 6.41 -23.94 -36.75
C PRO A 690 5.10 -23.76 -35.97
N LEU A 691 4.07 -23.11 -36.55
CA LEU A 691 2.74 -22.96 -35.95
C LEU A 691 1.86 -24.22 -36.08
N SER A 692 2.29 -25.20 -36.89
CA SER A 692 1.59 -26.47 -37.05
C SER A 692 1.71 -27.33 -35.80
N GLN A 693 0.59 -27.49 -35.10
CA GLN A 693 0.49 -28.21 -33.83
C GLN A 693 -0.88 -28.85 -33.70
N ARG A 694 -0.98 -29.95 -32.96
CA ARG A 694 -2.27 -30.55 -32.61
C ARG A 694 -2.26 -31.09 -31.20
N PHE A 695 -3.41 -31.12 -30.55
CA PHE A 695 -3.58 -31.83 -29.30
C PHE A 695 -4.93 -32.52 -29.22
N LEU A 696 -4.95 -33.60 -28.44
CA LEU A 696 -6.16 -34.29 -28.03
C LEU A 696 -6.12 -34.45 -26.50
N GLU A 697 -7.12 -33.90 -25.83
CA GLU A 697 -7.34 -34.01 -24.41
C GLU A 697 -8.71 -34.62 -24.16
N TYR A 698 -8.75 -35.73 -23.44
CA TYR A 698 -10.00 -36.32 -23.00
C TYR A 698 -9.96 -36.56 -21.49
N GLY A 699 -11.13 -36.48 -20.88
CA GLY A 699 -11.24 -36.57 -19.43
C GLY A 699 -12.57 -37.09 -18.97
N GLY A 700 -12.57 -37.61 -17.75
CA GLY A 700 -13.75 -38.05 -17.03
C GLY A 700 -13.79 -37.40 -15.66
N PHE A 701 -14.99 -37.05 -15.21
CA PHE A 701 -15.20 -36.47 -13.89
C PHE A 701 -16.48 -36.99 -13.25
N VAL A 702 -16.46 -37.08 -11.92
CA VAL A 702 -17.61 -37.44 -11.09
C VAL A 702 -17.72 -36.45 -9.94
N GLY A 703 -18.93 -36.17 -9.50
CA GLY A 703 -19.14 -35.28 -8.39
C GLY A 703 -20.47 -35.40 -7.70
N ARG A 704 -20.58 -34.68 -6.60
CA ARG A 704 -21.76 -34.62 -5.73
C ARG A 704 -21.94 -33.19 -5.22
N GLY A 705 -23.21 -32.77 -5.11
CA GLY A 705 -23.61 -31.46 -4.61
C GLY A 705 -23.67 -30.38 -5.68
N ASP A 706 -24.12 -29.21 -5.23
CA ASP A 706 -23.93 -27.94 -5.94
C ASP A 706 -22.76 -27.19 -5.32
N SER A 707 -22.16 -26.24 -6.04
CA SER A 707 -21.00 -25.47 -5.57
C SER A 707 -21.27 -24.57 -4.36
N THR A 708 -22.48 -24.58 -3.76
CA THR A 708 -22.90 -23.59 -2.75
C THR A 708 -22.85 -24.09 -1.30
N LYS A 709 -22.85 -25.41 -1.05
CA LYS A 709 -22.78 -25.95 0.34
C LYS A 709 -21.73 -27.05 0.51
N VAL A 710 -22.09 -28.29 0.18
CA VAL A 710 -21.19 -29.44 0.28
C VAL A 710 -21.07 -29.98 -1.12
N TYR A 711 -19.85 -29.94 -1.66
CA TYR A 711 -19.58 -30.43 -3.01
C TYR A 711 -18.26 -31.16 -3.10
N MET A 712 -18.18 -32.08 -4.05
CA MET A 712 -16.94 -32.78 -4.38
C MET A 712 -16.97 -33.05 -5.87
N GLU A 713 -15.86 -32.78 -6.55
CA GLU A 713 -15.59 -33.06 -7.95
C GLU A 713 -14.21 -33.71 -8.02
N VAL A 714 -14.16 -34.92 -8.58
CA VAL A 714 -12.92 -35.62 -8.88
C VAL A 714 -12.86 -35.82 -10.38
N GLY A 715 -11.70 -35.53 -10.98
CA GLY A 715 -11.53 -35.73 -12.40
C GLY A 715 -10.12 -36.15 -12.80
N TYR A 716 -10.06 -36.73 -13.99
CA TYR A 716 -8.84 -37.14 -14.67
C TYR A 716 -8.85 -36.58 -16.08
N LEU A 717 -7.72 -36.02 -16.51
CA LEU A 717 -7.48 -35.54 -17.86
C LEU A 717 -6.23 -36.23 -18.41
N HIS A 718 -6.35 -36.79 -19.62
CA HIS A 718 -5.20 -37.23 -20.41
C HIS A 718 -5.09 -36.33 -21.63
N ARG A 719 -3.89 -35.80 -21.88
CA ARG A 719 -3.63 -34.94 -23.03
C ARG A 719 -2.39 -35.42 -23.77
N VAL A 720 -2.47 -35.37 -25.09
CA VAL A 720 -1.37 -35.64 -26.00
C VAL A 720 -1.16 -34.41 -26.87
N ASN A 721 0.08 -33.94 -27.00
CA ASN A 721 0.44 -32.85 -27.89
C ASN A 721 1.42 -33.33 -28.96
N ASP A 722 1.14 -32.96 -30.20
CA ASP A 722 2.02 -33.12 -31.33
C ASP A 722 2.44 -31.75 -31.85
N SER A 723 3.69 -31.63 -32.26
CA SER A 723 4.30 -30.40 -32.78
C SER A 723 5.20 -30.75 -33.96
N LEU A 724 5.60 -29.75 -34.74
CA LEU A 724 6.54 -29.92 -35.84
C LEU A 724 7.91 -30.40 -35.33
N GLN A 725 8.41 -31.50 -35.90
CA GLN A 725 9.75 -32.06 -35.69
C GLN A 725 10.25 -32.64 -37.02
N ASN A 726 11.46 -32.29 -37.46
CA ASN A 726 12.05 -32.76 -38.72
C ASN A 726 11.10 -32.62 -39.94
N GLY A 727 10.26 -31.58 -39.95
CA GLY A 727 9.29 -31.33 -41.03
C GLY A 727 7.95 -32.09 -40.91
N PHE A 728 7.74 -32.91 -39.88
CA PHE A 728 6.50 -33.66 -39.65
C PHE A 728 5.86 -33.28 -38.31
N VAL A 729 4.52 -33.24 -38.26
CA VAL A 729 3.79 -33.05 -37.00
C VAL A 729 3.73 -34.39 -36.28
N GLN A 730 4.53 -34.55 -35.24
CA GLN A 730 4.64 -35.77 -34.43
C GLN A 730 4.54 -35.46 -32.94
N ARG A 731 4.24 -36.49 -32.16
CA ARG A 731 4.10 -36.37 -30.71
C ARG A 731 5.38 -35.84 -30.07
N VAL A 732 5.23 -34.85 -29.19
CA VAL A 732 6.35 -34.27 -28.44
C VAL A 732 6.22 -34.50 -26.94
N ASN A 733 4.99 -34.58 -26.43
CA ASN A 733 4.73 -34.89 -25.04
C ASN A 733 3.31 -35.41 -24.80
N ARG A 734 3.10 -35.96 -23.62
CA ARG A 734 1.80 -36.36 -23.07
C ARG A 734 1.71 -35.97 -21.61
N SER A 735 0.49 -35.77 -21.11
CA SER A 735 0.26 -35.44 -19.71
C SER A 735 -0.91 -36.19 -19.10
N HIS A 736 -0.79 -36.42 -17.80
CA HIS A 736 -1.81 -37.01 -16.94
C HIS A 736 -2.11 -36.01 -15.82
N SER A 737 -3.35 -35.56 -15.70
CA SER A 737 -3.76 -34.61 -14.66
C SER A 737 -4.89 -35.20 -13.83
N TYR A 738 -4.71 -35.23 -12.51
CA TYR A 738 -5.69 -35.68 -11.53
C TYR A 738 -6.05 -34.49 -10.65
N TYR A 739 -7.34 -34.25 -10.45
CA TYR A 739 -7.78 -33.14 -9.60
C TYR A 739 -8.94 -33.51 -8.69
N LEU A 740 -8.96 -32.86 -7.54
CA LEU A 740 -10.02 -32.89 -6.55
C LEU A 740 -10.38 -31.44 -6.22
N LYS A 741 -11.65 -31.07 -6.40
CA LYS A 741 -12.22 -29.83 -5.87
C LYS A 741 -13.32 -30.20 -4.90
N SER A 742 -13.23 -29.74 -3.66
CA SER A 742 -14.22 -30.11 -2.67
C SER A 742 -14.42 -29.06 -1.59
N ARG A 743 -15.69 -28.94 -1.19
CA ARG A 743 -16.12 -28.42 0.10
C ARG A 743 -16.80 -29.56 0.85
N LEU A 744 -16.03 -30.30 1.63
CA LEU A 744 -16.46 -31.54 2.30
C LEU A 744 -17.41 -31.26 3.46
N LEU A 745 -17.23 -30.12 4.14
CA LEU A 745 -18.03 -29.72 5.29
C LEU A 745 -18.35 -28.23 5.19
N GLN A 746 -19.61 -27.87 5.39
CA GLN A 746 -20.03 -26.48 5.56
C GLN A 746 -21.21 -26.42 6.52
N THR A 747 -20.95 -25.97 7.74
CA THR A 747 -21.94 -25.76 8.82
C THR A 747 -21.74 -24.38 9.45
N GLU A 748 -22.59 -23.98 10.39
CA GLU A 748 -22.38 -22.73 11.15
C GLU A 748 -21.12 -22.76 12.05
N LYS A 749 -20.59 -23.96 12.33
CA LYS A 749 -19.48 -24.16 13.28
C LYS A 749 -18.19 -24.62 12.61
N SER A 750 -18.31 -25.34 11.49
CA SER A 750 -17.21 -26.05 10.86
C SER A 750 -17.25 -25.91 9.33
N ASP A 751 -16.10 -25.70 8.72
CA ASP A 751 -15.86 -25.56 7.27
C ASP A 751 -14.61 -26.36 6.91
N LEU A 752 -14.70 -27.20 5.87
CA LEU A 752 -13.55 -27.90 5.29
C LEU A 752 -13.60 -27.80 3.76
N SER A 753 -12.60 -27.15 3.18
CA SER A 753 -12.39 -27.04 1.74
C SER A 753 -11.05 -27.66 1.35
N VAL A 754 -11.04 -28.46 0.29
CA VAL A 754 -9.86 -29.19 -0.21
C VAL A 754 -9.78 -29.04 -1.72
N PHE A 755 -8.65 -28.55 -2.19
CA PHE A 755 -8.27 -28.50 -3.59
C PHE A 755 -6.96 -29.27 -3.77
N ILE A 756 -6.88 -30.15 -4.76
CA ILE A 756 -5.66 -30.86 -5.14
C ILE A 756 -5.63 -30.93 -6.67
N ASN A 757 -4.48 -30.65 -7.26
CA ASN A 757 -4.20 -30.85 -8.68
C ASN A 757 -2.79 -31.42 -8.80
N TYR A 758 -2.69 -32.65 -9.30
CA TYR A 758 -1.43 -33.31 -9.61
C TYR A 758 -1.37 -33.54 -11.12
N ARG A 759 -0.30 -33.09 -11.76
CA ARG A 759 -0.08 -33.24 -13.19
C ARG A 759 1.32 -33.76 -13.43
N ASN A 760 1.46 -34.70 -14.37
CA ASN A 760 2.75 -35.21 -14.81
C ASN A 760 2.87 -35.00 -16.33
N LEU A 761 3.84 -34.18 -16.76
CA LEU A 761 4.17 -33.96 -18.17
C LEU A 761 5.35 -34.85 -18.56
N GLN A 762 5.19 -35.64 -19.61
CA GLN A 762 6.20 -36.58 -20.10
C GLN A 762 6.60 -36.19 -21.52
N PHE A 763 7.88 -35.98 -21.76
CA PHE A 763 8.43 -35.70 -23.09
C PHE A 763 8.72 -37.00 -23.84
N GLU A 764 8.55 -37.00 -25.16
CA GLU A 764 8.97 -38.12 -26.01
C GLU A 764 10.50 -38.14 -26.24
N ASP A 765 11.14 -36.98 -26.09
CA ASP A 765 12.61 -36.86 -26.10
C ASP A 765 13.19 -37.40 -24.78
N ALA A 766 13.91 -38.52 -24.87
CA ALA A 766 14.52 -39.20 -23.72
C ALA A 766 15.61 -38.37 -23.02
N SER A 767 16.12 -37.30 -23.63
CA SER A 767 17.07 -36.38 -22.99
C SER A 767 16.40 -35.43 -22.00
N ARG A 768 15.06 -35.30 -22.05
CA ARG A 768 14.29 -34.42 -21.18
C ARG A 768 13.58 -35.24 -20.09
N PRO A 769 13.80 -34.94 -18.80
CA PRO A 769 13.10 -35.62 -17.73
C PRO A 769 11.61 -35.26 -17.73
N ASN A 770 10.80 -36.11 -17.12
CA ASN A 770 9.40 -35.78 -16.86
C ASN A 770 9.32 -34.56 -15.94
N GLU A 771 8.28 -33.75 -16.09
CA GLU A 771 8.05 -32.58 -15.23
C GLU A 771 6.72 -32.75 -14.48
N PRO A 772 6.75 -33.23 -13.23
CA PRO A 772 5.55 -33.28 -12.41
C PRO A 772 5.27 -31.89 -11.80
N SER A 773 4.00 -31.59 -11.55
CA SER A 773 3.53 -30.43 -10.80
C SER A 773 2.42 -30.79 -9.82
N LEU A 774 2.48 -30.20 -8.64
CA LEU A 774 1.50 -30.39 -7.57
C LEU A 774 1.08 -29.03 -7.00
N ASN A 775 -0.22 -28.80 -6.99
CA ASN A 775 -0.87 -27.68 -6.34
C ASN A 775 -1.94 -28.22 -5.41
N SER A 776 -1.95 -27.79 -4.15
CA SER A 776 -3.02 -28.14 -3.24
C SER A 776 -3.32 -27.04 -2.24
N ARG A 777 -4.55 -26.99 -1.75
CA ARG A 777 -5.01 -26.07 -0.72
C ARG A 777 -6.05 -26.75 0.15
N ILE A 778 -5.80 -26.79 1.46
CA ILE A 778 -6.69 -27.33 2.48
C ILE A 778 -7.01 -26.19 3.44
N LEU A 779 -8.28 -25.86 3.62
CA LEU A 779 -8.76 -24.87 4.57
C LEU A 779 -9.72 -25.55 5.53
N TYR A 780 -9.42 -25.53 6.82
CA TYR A 780 -10.23 -26.13 7.87
C TYR A 780 -10.48 -25.14 9.00
N ASN A 781 -11.75 -24.95 9.36
CA ASN A 781 -12.16 -24.14 10.50
C ASN A 781 -13.16 -24.91 11.34
N ASP A 782 -13.02 -24.90 12.67
CA ASP A 782 -13.95 -25.55 13.58
C ASP A 782 -14.09 -24.82 14.92
N ARG A 783 -15.27 -24.99 15.55
CA ARG A 783 -15.65 -24.44 16.85
C ARG A 783 -16.19 -25.56 17.74
N PHE A 784 -15.30 -26.29 18.41
CA PHE A 784 -15.67 -27.41 19.26
C PHE A 784 -16.22 -26.96 20.63
N PHE A 785 -17.06 -27.82 21.22
CA PHE A 785 -17.57 -27.73 22.59
C PHE A 785 -18.06 -26.33 23.02
N LYS A 786 -18.91 -25.69 22.19
CA LYS A 786 -19.44 -24.32 22.44
C LYS A 786 -18.34 -23.27 22.58
N GLN A 787 -17.37 -23.26 21.65
CA GLN A 787 -16.24 -22.30 21.60
C GLN A 787 -15.18 -22.51 22.70
N LEU A 788 -15.17 -23.67 23.38
CA LEU A 788 -14.06 -24.07 24.25
C LEU A 788 -12.76 -24.19 23.45
N LEU A 789 -12.84 -24.74 22.25
CA LEU A 789 -11.70 -24.93 21.36
C LEU A 789 -12.06 -24.35 19.99
N LEU A 790 -11.26 -23.39 19.54
CA LEU A 790 -11.36 -22.83 18.19
C LEU A 790 -10.10 -23.25 17.43
N LEU A 791 -10.30 -23.83 16.26
CA LEU A 791 -9.23 -24.35 15.41
C LEU A 791 -9.39 -23.78 14.01
N THR A 792 -8.34 -23.16 13.50
CA THR A 792 -8.22 -22.73 12.11
C THR A 792 -6.91 -23.26 11.56
N THR A 793 -6.97 -24.02 10.48
CA THR A 793 -5.82 -24.61 9.81
C THR A 793 -5.90 -24.29 8.32
N ALA A 794 -4.80 -23.85 7.75
CA ALA A 794 -4.62 -23.78 6.30
C ALA A 794 -3.31 -24.47 5.93
N TYR A 795 -3.36 -25.28 4.88
CA TYR A 795 -2.18 -25.88 4.27
C TYR A 795 -2.26 -25.67 2.76
N GLU A 796 -1.19 -25.19 2.16
CA GLU A 796 -1.10 -24.97 0.72
C GLU A 796 0.28 -25.39 0.23
N THR A 797 0.31 -26.08 -0.89
CA THR A 797 1.54 -26.34 -1.63
C THR A 797 1.37 -25.87 -3.06
N ALA A 798 2.39 -25.20 -3.58
CA ALA A 798 2.42 -24.67 -4.92
C ALA A 798 3.83 -24.75 -5.49
N SER A 799 3.91 -24.94 -6.79
CA SER A 799 5.17 -24.83 -7.50
C SER A 799 5.24 -23.48 -8.23
N GLY A 800 6.34 -22.76 -8.06
CA GLY A 800 6.48 -21.38 -8.52
C GLY A 800 7.94 -20.98 -8.69
N THR A 801 8.20 -19.68 -8.64
CA THR A 801 9.56 -19.14 -8.68
C THR A 801 9.78 -18.12 -7.56
N LEU A 802 11.02 -17.94 -7.17
CA LEU A 802 11.47 -16.90 -6.25
C LEU A 802 12.29 -15.87 -7.05
N PRO A 803 11.85 -14.61 -7.14
CA PRO A 803 12.66 -13.56 -7.73
C PRO A 803 13.83 -13.22 -6.79
N GLN A 804 15.04 -13.24 -7.32
CA GLN A 804 16.19 -12.58 -6.72
C GLN A 804 16.03 -11.09 -6.95
N GLN A 805 15.44 -10.41 -5.96
CA GLN A 805 15.11 -9.01 -6.04
C GLN A 805 16.33 -8.13 -5.82
N GLU A 806 16.61 -7.25 -6.78
CA GLU A 806 17.58 -6.16 -6.61
C GLU A 806 16.91 -4.92 -6.01
N PHE A 807 17.66 -4.16 -5.21
CA PHE A 807 17.19 -2.94 -4.56
C PHE A 807 18.31 -1.93 -4.34
N THR A 808 17.94 -0.68 -4.08
CA THR A 808 18.86 0.39 -3.71
C THR A 808 18.24 1.29 -2.64
N TYR A 809 19.05 2.17 -2.05
CA TYR A 809 18.60 3.17 -1.07
C TYR A 809 18.65 4.57 -1.69
N LEU A 810 17.64 5.39 -1.37
CA LEU A 810 17.61 6.80 -1.74
C LEU A 810 17.56 7.65 -0.48
N GLU A 811 18.39 8.69 -0.44
CA GLU A 811 18.40 9.67 0.65
C GLU A 811 17.15 10.57 0.60
N VAL A 812 16.57 10.83 1.77
CA VAL A 812 15.40 11.69 2.00
C VAL A 812 15.61 12.51 3.27
N GLU A 813 14.81 13.56 3.43
CA GLU A 813 14.91 14.41 4.62
C GLU A 813 14.73 13.60 5.93
N PRO A 814 15.48 13.91 7.00
CA PRO A 814 15.39 13.20 8.27
C PRO A 814 13.95 13.13 8.81
N GLY A 815 13.49 11.92 9.12
CA GLY A 815 12.14 11.65 9.63
C GLY A 815 11.10 11.35 8.54
N GLN A 816 11.47 11.42 7.26
CA GLN A 816 10.68 10.88 6.14
C GLN A 816 11.18 9.50 5.68
N GLY A 817 12.42 9.12 6.05
CA GLY A 817 12.98 7.81 5.76
C GLY A 817 12.63 6.75 6.81
N VAL A 818 13.22 5.58 6.66
CA VAL A 818 13.14 4.46 7.62
C VAL A 818 14.51 3.87 7.91
N PHE A 819 15.44 4.00 6.97
CA PHE A 819 16.79 3.46 7.08
C PHE A 819 17.80 4.57 7.43
N MET A 820 18.90 4.15 8.04
CA MET A 820 20.11 4.94 8.24
C MET A 820 21.31 4.17 7.70
N TRP A 821 22.37 4.88 7.32
CA TRP A 821 23.63 4.30 6.86
C TRP A 821 24.69 4.39 7.97
N ASN A 822 25.42 3.30 8.19
CA ASN A 822 26.60 3.25 9.05
C ASN A 822 27.77 2.65 8.24
N ASP A 823 28.85 3.40 8.05
CA ASP A 823 30.06 2.92 7.38
C ASP A 823 30.78 1.88 8.27
N TYR A 824 30.57 0.59 7.98
CA TYR A 824 31.09 -0.51 8.80
C TYR A 824 32.51 -0.91 8.40
N ASN A 825 32.92 -0.62 7.17
CA ASN A 825 34.23 -1.00 6.65
C ASN A 825 35.22 0.19 6.55
N GLY A 826 34.75 1.41 6.79
CA GLY A 826 35.54 2.64 6.81
C GLY A 826 36.00 3.11 5.43
N ASN A 827 35.38 2.63 4.35
CA ASN A 827 35.79 2.93 2.97
C ASN A 827 35.09 4.18 2.38
N GLY A 828 34.12 4.77 3.08
CA GLY A 828 33.37 5.95 2.64
C GLY A 828 32.44 5.70 1.44
N ILE A 829 32.21 4.44 1.05
CA ILE A 829 31.31 4.05 -0.04
C ILE A 829 30.05 3.45 0.57
N GLN A 830 28.88 3.95 0.17
CA GLN A 830 27.62 3.37 0.61
C GLN A 830 27.40 2.00 -0.03
N GLU A 831 27.44 0.95 0.78
CA GLU A 831 27.21 -0.41 0.33
C GLU A 831 25.85 -0.94 0.84
N LEU A 832 25.16 -1.79 0.07
CA LEU A 832 23.77 -2.19 0.35
C LEU A 832 23.56 -2.85 1.73
N GLN A 833 24.62 -3.44 2.29
CA GLN A 833 24.62 -4.13 3.57
C GLN A 833 24.81 -3.22 4.78
N GLU A 834 25.18 -1.95 4.58
CA GLU A 834 25.50 -1.00 5.65
C GLU A 834 24.31 -0.18 6.14
N PHE A 835 23.14 -0.45 5.55
CA PHE A 835 21.89 0.19 5.91
C PHE A 835 21.13 -0.61 6.98
N GLU A 836 20.73 0.09 8.03
CA GLU A 836 19.95 -0.45 9.15
C GLU A 836 18.65 0.34 9.35
N ILE A 837 17.67 -0.27 10.02
CA ILE A 837 16.45 0.43 10.42
C ILE A 837 16.80 1.47 11.49
N ALA A 838 16.46 2.73 11.25
CA ALA A 838 16.77 3.81 12.17
C ALA A 838 15.93 3.73 13.46
N PRO A 839 16.55 3.66 14.66
CA PRO A 839 15.83 3.59 15.93
C PRO A 839 15.25 4.94 16.35
N PHE A 840 15.82 6.04 15.84
CA PHE A 840 15.36 7.40 16.10
C PHE A 840 14.97 8.13 14.81
N PRO A 841 13.90 8.94 14.82
CA PRO A 841 13.43 9.69 13.65
C PRO A 841 14.48 10.60 12.99
N ASP A 842 15.39 11.21 13.77
CA ASP A 842 16.44 12.10 13.25
C ASP A 842 17.50 11.36 12.41
N GLN A 843 17.60 10.04 12.58
CA GLN A 843 18.53 9.19 11.83
C GLN A 843 17.90 8.55 10.58
N ALA A 844 16.56 8.56 10.48
CA ALA A 844 15.82 7.93 9.40
C ALA A 844 15.88 8.77 8.10
N LYS A 845 17.01 8.67 7.38
CA LYS A 845 17.36 9.48 6.21
C LYS A 845 17.30 8.74 4.88
N TYR A 846 16.96 7.45 4.86
CA TYR A 846 16.96 6.65 3.64
C TYR A 846 15.67 5.84 3.46
N VAL A 847 15.28 5.63 2.20
CA VAL A 847 14.18 4.75 1.77
C VAL A 847 14.69 3.67 0.83
N ARG A 848 14.14 2.46 0.91
CA ARG A 848 14.52 1.32 0.05
C ARG A 848 13.61 1.23 -1.18
N VAL A 849 14.18 1.16 -2.38
CA VAL A 849 13.46 1.13 -3.66
C VAL A 849 13.87 -0.07 -4.50
N PHE A 850 12.91 -0.66 -5.23
CA PHE A 850 13.13 -1.78 -6.13
C PHE A 850 13.94 -1.40 -7.37
N LEU A 851 14.82 -2.31 -7.81
CA LEU A 851 15.46 -2.24 -9.12
C LEU A 851 14.78 -3.19 -10.14
N PRO A 852 14.79 -2.84 -11.44
CA PRO A 852 14.05 -3.56 -12.48
C PRO A 852 14.50 -4.99 -12.77
N ASN A 853 15.76 -5.36 -12.49
CA ASN A 853 16.29 -6.67 -12.88
C ASN A 853 16.01 -7.71 -11.80
N GLN A 854 15.56 -8.89 -12.23
CA GLN A 854 15.29 -10.03 -11.37
C GLN A 854 15.66 -11.32 -12.10
N VAL A 855 16.26 -12.24 -11.36
CA VAL A 855 16.46 -13.63 -11.79
C VAL A 855 15.45 -14.50 -11.05
N PHE A 856 14.72 -15.34 -11.77
CA PHE A 856 13.69 -16.21 -11.17
C PHE A 856 14.24 -17.62 -10.99
N ILE A 857 14.32 -18.08 -9.73
CA ILE A 857 14.75 -19.44 -9.41
C ILE A 857 13.51 -20.31 -9.17
N LYS A 858 13.45 -21.51 -9.75
CA LYS A 858 12.32 -22.42 -9.57
C LYS A 858 12.26 -22.93 -8.14
N THR A 859 11.08 -22.89 -7.54
CA THR A 859 10.86 -23.29 -6.15
C THR A 859 9.63 -24.16 -5.96
N HIS A 860 9.67 -25.03 -4.96
CA HIS A 860 8.49 -25.65 -4.37
C HIS A 860 8.17 -24.95 -3.04
N GLN A 861 6.93 -24.48 -2.91
CA GLN A 861 6.48 -23.69 -1.77
C GLN A 861 5.48 -24.50 -0.93
N ASN A 862 5.69 -24.53 0.39
CA ASN A 862 4.76 -25.06 1.37
C ASN A 862 4.37 -23.98 2.36
N LYS A 863 3.08 -23.65 2.41
CA LYS A 863 2.47 -22.75 3.38
C LYS A 863 1.64 -23.56 4.36
N PHE A 864 1.90 -23.40 5.65
CA PHE A 864 1.07 -23.97 6.70
C PHE A 864 0.80 -22.92 7.76
N SER A 865 -0.48 -22.74 8.11
CA SER A 865 -0.90 -21.87 9.19
C SER A 865 -1.87 -22.60 10.11
N LEU A 866 -1.64 -22.50 11.41
CA LEU A 866 -2.45 -23.08 12.47
C LEU A 866 -2.73 -22.00 13.51
N SER A 867 -4.00 -21.81 13.85
CA SER A 867 -4.45 -20.99 14.97
C SER A 867 -5.34 -21.86 15.86
N LEU A 868 -4.89 -22.06 17.11
CA LEU A 868 -5.56 -22.87 18.11
C LEU A 868 -5.83 -22.01 19.34
N THR A 869 -7.10 -21.87 19.71
CA THR A 869 -7.50 -21.16 20.93
C THR A 869 -8.23 -22.12 21.86
N LEU A 870 -7.69 -22.31 23.06
CA LEU A 870 -8.36 -22.98 24.16
C LEU A 870 -8.95 -21.92 25.10
N ASN A 871 -10.28 -21.84 25.14
CA ASN A 871 -11.05 -20.90 25.94
C ASN A 871 -11.97 -21.56 26.99
N PRO A 872 -11.42 -22.04 28.12
CA PRO A 872 -12.18 -22.54 29.27
C PRO A 872 -13.06 -21.50 29.97
N SER A 873 -13.05 -20.22 29.56
CA SER A 873 -13.87 -19.17 30.18
C SER A 873 -15.36 -19.45 30.09
N VAL A 874 -15.79 -20.30 29.15
CA VAL A 874 -17.16 -20.82 29.06
C VAL A 874 -17.64 -21.50 30.36
N TRP A 875 -16.71 -21.97 31.20
CA TRP A 875 -17.00 -22.59 32.51
C TRP A 875 -16.90 -21.64 33.69
N GLN A 876 -16.87 -20.32 33.46
CA GLN A 876 -16.74 -19.34 34.55
C GLN A 876 -17.85 -19.44 35.61
N ASN A 877 -19.02 -19.97 35.25
CA ASN A 877 -20.17 -20.11 36.15
C ASN A 877 -20.35 -21.55 36.68
N ASP A 878 -19.49 -22.48 36.27
CA ASP A 878 -19.54 -23.87 36.73
C ASP A 878 -18.90 -24.01 38.13
N LYS A 879 -19.03 -25.19 38.75
CA LYS A 879 -18.43 -25.54 40.05
C LYS A 879 -17.38 -26.63 39.90
N GLY A 880 -16.53 -26.81 40.93
CA GLY A 880 -15.52 -27.87 40.98
C GLY A 880 -14.40 -27.69 39.96
N PHE A 881 -13.98 -28.78 39.31
CA PHE A 881 -12.83 -28.81 38.40
C PHE A 881 -12.96 -27.86 37.19
N LYS A 882 -14.16 -27.74 36.60
CA LYS A 882 -14.42 -26.83 35.46
C LYS A 882 -14.20 -25.36 35.82
N LYS A 883 -14.54 -24.97 37.06
CA LYS A 883 -14.27 -23.62 37.58
C LYS A 883 -12.77 -23.35 37.68
N LEU A 884 -11.99 -24.33 38.12
CA LEU A 884 -10.53 -24.23 38.18
C LEU A 884 -9.94 -24.03 36.78
N LEU A 885 -10.39 -24.81 35.80
CA LEU A 885 -9.95 -24.65 34.41
C LEU A 885 -10.34 -23.31 33.80
N SER A 886 -11.48 -22.71 34.21
CA SER A 886 -11.95 -21.41 33.70
C SER A 886 -10.99 -20.24 33.96
N TYR A 887 -9.99 -20.40 34.83
CA TYR A 887 -8.95 -19.40 35.06
C TYR A 887 -7.86 -19.43 34.01
N PHE A 888 -7.71 -20.53 33.28
CA PHE A 888 -6.68 -20.70 32.27
C PHE A 888 -7.22 -20.36 30.88
N TYR A 889 -6.34 -19.88 30.00
CA TYR A 889 -6.62 -19.65 28.60
C TYR A 889 -5.33 -19.89 27.81
N ASN A 890 -5.41 -20.46 26.61
CA ASN A 890 -4.24 -20.64 25.77
C ASN A 890 -4.52 -20.23 24.33
N GLN A 891 -3.56 -19.56 23.71
CA GLN A 891 -3.58 -19.21 22.31
C GLN A 891 -2.27 -19.66 21.69
N THR A 892 -2.36 -20.51 20.67
CA THR A 892 -1.23 -20.97 19.86
C THR A 892 -1.44 -20.51 18.43
N SER A 893 -0.40 -19.94 17.84
CA SER A 893 -0.34 -19.68 16.41
C SER A 893 0.98 -20.23 15.86
N PHE A 894 0.90 -20.92 14.74
CA PHE A 894 2.07 -21.38 14.00
C PHE A 894 1.88 -21.04 12.53
N LEU A 895 2.85 -20.38 11.93
CA LEU A 895 2.88 -20.02 10.53
C LEU A 895 4.22 -20.47 9.96
N ILE A 896 4.21 -21.08 8.79
CA ILE A 896 5.42 -21.39 8.03
C ILE A 896 5.13 -21.22 6.54
N ASP A 897 5.97 -20.47 5.86
CA ASP A 897 6.05 -20.37 4.41
C ASP A 897 7.47 -20.76 4.03
N ARG A 898 7.62 -21.94 3.46
CA ARG A 898 8.91 -22.57 3.14
C ARG A 898 9.04 -22.70 1.63
N LYS A 899 10.09 -22.13 1.05
CA LYS A 899 10.43 -22.20 -0.38
C LYS A 899 11.76 -22.92 -0.56
N ILE A 900 11.72 -24.08 -1.19
CA ILE A 900 12.91 -24.86 -1.52
C ILE A 900 13.18 -24.81 -3.02
N GLU A 901 14.44 -24.90 -3.42
CA GLU A 901 14.84 -25.03 -4.82
C GLU A 901 14.22 -26.29 -5.43
N ARG A 902 13.75 -26.20 -6.68
CA ARG A 902 13.14 -27.34 -7.38
C ARG A 902 14.09 -27.88 -8.45
N ASN A 903 14.96 -28.82 -8.06
CA ASN A 903 15.93 -29.47 -8.95
C ASN A 903 15.52 -30.89 -9.41
N SER A 904 14.52 -31.52 -8.78
CA SER A 904 14.13 -32.92 -9.04
C SER A 904 12.60 -33.14 -9.01
N ASP A 905 12.17 -34.37 -9.33
CA ASP A 905 10.77 -34.83 -9.35
C ASP A 905 10.14 -35.00 -7.96
N ASN A 906 10.88 -34.75 -6.86
CA ASN A 906 10.41 -35.01 -5.51
C ASN A 906 9.65 -33.80 -4.93
N PHE A 907 8.38 -33.99 -4.57
CA PHE A 907 7.61 -33.00 -3.81
C PHE A 907 7.83 -33.20 -2.32
N ASN A 908 8.63 -32.32 -1.74
CA ASN A 908 8.65 -32.20 -0.30
C ASN A 908 7.35 -31.55 0.19
N LEU A 909 6.41 -32.37 0.66
CA LEU A 909 5.13 -31.93 1.24
C LEU A 909 5.21 -31.72 2.76
N ASN A 910 6.39 -31.85 3.36
CA ASN A 910 6.57 -31.67 4.78
C ASN A 910 6.97 -30.22 5.07
N PRO A 911 6.05 -29.34 5.50
CA PRO A 911 6.41 -27.96 5.84
C PRO A 911 7.37 -27.89 7.04
N PHE A 912 7.55 -28.97 7.80
CA PHE A 912 8.37 -29.04 9.01
C PHE A 912 9.73 -29.73 8.81
N GLU A 913 10.15 -29.97 7.56
CA GLU A 913 11.44 -30.59 7.28
C GLU A 913 12.63 -29.76 7.80
N ARG A 914 13.67 -30.46 8.27
CA ARG A 914 14.86 -29.84 8.86
C ARG A 914 16.06 -29.75 7.93
N ASP A 915 16.06 -30.45 6.79
CA ASP A 915 17.11 -30.27 5.79
C ASP A 915 17.03 -28.86 5.21
N GLU A 916 18.16 -28.21 5.02
CA GLU A 916 18.27 -26.80 4.61
C GLU A 916 19.08 -26.62 3.33
N SER A 917 19.63 -27.70 2.77
CA SER A 917 20.50 -27.68 1.58
C SER A 917 19.82 -26.99 0.39
N GLU A 918 18.53 -27.23 0.18
CA GLU A 918 17.73 -26.62 -0.90
C GLU A 918 16.90 -25.42 -0.43
N LEU A 919 17.06 -24.93 0.81
CA LEU A 919 16.20 -23.88 1.35
C LEU A 919 16.59 -22.49 0.84
N LEU A 920 15.80 -21.95 -0.09
CA LEU A 920 16.00 -20.62 -0.67
C LEU A 920 15.29 -19.52 0.12
N GLY A 921 14.13 -19.80 0.71
CA GLY A 921 13.36 -18.83 1.48
C GLY A 921 12.53 -19.46 2.57
N LEU A 922 12.42 -18.77 3.71
CA LEU A 922 11.66 -19.25 4.86
C LEU A 922 11.03 -18.08 5.60
N ASN A 923 9.77 -18.19 5.97
CA ASN A 923 9.15 -17.35 6.98
C ASN A 923 8.39 -18.26 7.95
N SER A 924 8.97 -18.50 9.13
CA SER A 924 8.38 -19.34 10.17
C SER A 924 8.18 -18.53 11.45
N SER A 925 7.02 -18.66 12.06
CA SER A 925 6.68 -18.03 13.33
C SER A 925 5.82 -18.97 14.17
N PHE A 926 6.31 -19.35 15.34
CA PHE A 926 5.59 -20.03 16.39
C PHE A 926 5.38 -19.07 17.56
N MET A 927 4.13 -18.92 17.99
CA MET A 927 3.81 -18.17 19.19
C MET A 927 2.80 -18.96 20.02
N ASN A 928 3.12 -19.18 21.29
CA ASN A 928 2.18 -19.71 22.28
C ASN A 928 2.07 -18.72 23.43
N SER A 929 0.85 -18.39 23.85
CA SER A 929 0.59 -17.60 25.05
C SER A 929 -0.37 -18.33 25.96
N PHE A 930 0.12 -18.68 27.15
CA PHE A 930 -0.63 -19.33 28.22
C PHE A 930 -0.95 -18.30 29.31
N PHE A 931 -2.22 -18.20 29.68
CA PHE A 931 -2.71 -17.20 30.60
C PHE A 931 -3.36 -17.86 31.81
N TYR A 932 -3.10 -17.30 32.99
CA TYR A 932 -3.87 -17.51 34.20
C TYR A 932 -4.52 -16.18 34.61
N ASN A 933 -5.83 -16.21 34.93
CA ASN A 933 -6.62 -15.01 35.24
C ASN A 933 -6.52 -13.92 34.16
N ARG A 934 -6.62 -14.30 32.88
CA ARG A 934 -6.52 -13.38 31.74
C ARG A 934 -7.42 -12.15 31.93
N GLY A 935 -6.83 -10.96 31.86
CA GLY A 935 -7.55 -9.68 31.93
C GLY A 935 -8.11 -9.28 33.30
N LYS A 936 -7.93 -10.09 34.36
CA LYS A 936 -8.49 -9.79 35.70
C LYS A 936 -7.58 -8.97 36.60
N GLN A 937 -6.28 -8.91 36.31
CA GLN A 937 -5.25 -8.29 37.13
C GLN A 937 -5.21 -8.83 38.58
N ASN A 938 -5.75 -10.03 38.82
CA ASN A 938 -5.76 -10.67 40.13
C ASN A 938 -4.80 -11.87 40.09
N HIS A 939 -3.54 -11.64 40.44
CA HIS A 939 -2.46 -12.60 40.24
C HIS A 939 -2.47 -13.15 38.79
N SER A 940 -2.64 -12.27 37.82
CA SER A 940 -2.63 -12.64 36.40
C SER A 940 -1.21 -13.02 35.99
N VAL A 941 -1.05 -14.17 35.35
CA VAL A 941 0.23 -14.64 34.83
C VAL A 941 0.06 -14.91 33.34
N THR A 942 0.98 -14.43 32.53
CA THR A 942 1.08 -14.77 31.10
C THR A 942 2.47 -15.35 30.85
N TYR A 943 2.52 -16.53 30.28
CA TYR A 943 3.74 -17.12 29.77
C TYR A 943 3.65 -17.19 28.25
N SER A 944 4.61 -16.57 27.56
CA SER A 944 4.65 -16.51 26.11
C SER A 944 5.97 -17.07 25.59
N ILE A 945 5.89 -17.89 24.54
CA ILE A 945 7.05 -18.35 23.77
C ILE A 945 6.89 -17.81 22.36
N LEU A 946 7.93 -17.19 21.84
CA LEU A 946 8.05 -16.76 20.45
C LEU A 946 9.27 -17.44 19.84
N ASN A 947 9.09 -18.14 18.72
CA ASN A 947 10.19 -18.63 17.91
C ASN A 947 9.91 -18.21 16.46
N SER A 948 10.75 -17.36 15.91
CA SER A 948 10.60 -16.86 14.55
C SER A 948 11.90 -17.01 13.78
N ARG A 949 11.78 -17.34 12.50
CA ARG A 949 12.89 -17.55 11.59
C ARG A 949 12.52 -17.01 10.22
N THR A 950 13.33 -16.12 9.68
CA THR A 950 13.13 -15.53 8.36
C THR A 950 14.40 -15.65 7.56
N LYS A 951 14.35 -16.33 6.40
CA LYS A 951 15.43 -16.43 5.42
C LYS A 951 14.95 -15.84 4.10
N ASN A 952 15.68 -14.86 3.58
CA ASN A 952 15.41 -14.20 2.32
C ASN A 952 16.59 -14.41 1.36
N LEU A 953 16.29 -14.63 0.08
CA LEU A 953 17.29 -14.68 -0.98
C LEU A 953 17.33 -13.33 -1.70
N LEU A 954 18.45 -12.63 -1.62
CA LEU A 954 18.70 -11.37 -2.30
C LEU A 954 19.67 -11.60 -3.47
N SER A 955 19.80 -10.62 -4.37
CA SER A 955 20.82 -10.66 -5.44
C SER A 955 22.25 -10.80 -4.90
N ILE A 956 22.47 -10.30 -3.68
CA ILE A 956 23.75 -10.30 -2.97
C ILE A 956 23.93 -11.49 -2.01
N GLY A 957 23.14 -12.56 -2.14
CA GLY A 957 23.21 -13.75 -1.27
C GLY A 957 22.02 -13.88 -0.30
N SER A 958 22.00 -14.95 0.50
CA SER A 958 20.93 -15.14 1.49
C SER A 958 21.19 -14.38 2.77
N GLN A 959 20.12 -13.90 3.39
CA GLN A 959 20.12 -13.28 4.71
C GLN A 959 19.08 -13.99 5.58
N GLU A 960 19.49 -14.36 6.78
CA GLU A 960 18.71 -15.12 7.73
C GLU A 960 18.69 -14.45 9.10
N ASN A 961 17.50 -14.39 9.71
CA ASN A 961 17.31 -13.91 11.08
C ASN A 961 16.52 -14.95 11.87
N LYS A 962 17.01 -15.31 13.07
CA LYS A 962 16.29 -16.18 14.02
C LYS A 962 16.10 -15.44 15.34
N ASN A 963 14.90 -15.54 15.90
CA ASN A 963 14.58 -14.98 17.20
C ASN A 963 13.82 -16.01 18.02
N LEU A 964 14.38 -16.38 19.17
CA LEU A 964 13.72 -17.19 20.18
C LEU A 964 13.55 -16.34 21.44
N ALA A 965 12.36 -16.34 22.04
CA ALA A 965 12.13 -15.65 23.29
C ALA A 965 11.14 -16.41 24.18
N HIS A 966 11.47 -16.53 25.47
CA HIS A 966 10.58 -16.96 26.52
C HIS A 966 10.27 -15.77 27.41
N GLN A 967 9.01 -15.48 27.67
CA GLN A 967 8.58 -14.35 28.48
C GLN A 967 7.56 -14.76 29.52
N VAL A 968 7.79 -14.40 30.77
CA VAL A 968 6.83 -14.51 31.88
C VAL A 968 6.43 -13.11 32.31
N GLN A 969 5.13 -12.83 32.35
CA GLN A 969 4.57 -11.58 32.82
C GLN A 969 3.62 -11.86 33.98
N TYR A 970 3.87 -11.25 35.13
CA TYR A 970 3.01 -11.30 36.31
C TYR A 970 2.38 -9.92 36.55
N ALA A 971 1.11 -9.89 36.94
CA ALA A 971 0.38 -8.67 37.29
C ALA A 971 -0.60 -8.92 38.45
N HIS A 972 -0.49 -8.15 39.53
CA HIS A 972 -1.42 -8.22 40.67
C HIS A 972 -1.82 -6.83 41.16
N LEU A 973 -3.13 -6.58 41.12
CA LEU A 973 -3.76 -5.35 41.60
C LEU A 973 -4.16 -5.50 43.08
N LEU A 974 -3.37 -4.91 43.96
CA LEU A 974 -3.60 -4.84 45.39
C LEU A 974 -4.44 -3.60 45.76
N LYS A 975 -5.51 -3.80 46.54
CA LYS A 975 -6.41 -2.74 47.05
C LYS A 975 -6.90 -1.76 45.97
N LYS A 976 -7.06 -2.23 44.73
CA LYS A 976 -7.48 -1.44 43.54
C LYS A 976 -6.57 -0.26 43.16
N SER A 977 -5.43 -0.06 43.84
CA SER A 977 -4.59 1.13 43.69
C SER A 977 -3.11 0.81 43.44
N TRP A 978 -2.63 -0.38 43.80
CA TRP A 978 -1.23 -0.76 43.60
C TRP A 978 -1.17 -1.95 42.66
N LEU A 979 -0.66 -1.74 41.44
CA LEU A 979 -0.45 -2.80 40.46
C LEU A 979 1.04 -3.17 40.47
N PHE A 980 1.33 -4.35 40.97
CA PHE A 980 2.67 -4.94 40.91
C PHE A 980 2.78 -5.75 39.63
N ALA A 981 3.78 -5.44 38.82
CA ALA A 981 4.10 -6.19 37.62
C ALA A 981 5.56 -6.64 37.63
N LEU A 982 5.81 -7.81 37.08
CA LEU A 982 7.15 -8.35 36.89
C LEU A 982 7.20 -9.02 35.52
N SER A 983 8.13 -8.61 34.68
CA SER A 983 8.43 -9.27 33.41
C SER A 983 9.80 -9.90 33.48
N GLY A 984 9.91 -11.19 33.18
CA GLY A 984 11.17 -11.89 32.92
C GLY A 984 11.18 -12.35 31.48
N LYS A 985 12.28 -12.12 30.76
CA LYS A 985 12.46 -12.54 29.38
C LYS A 985 13.85 -13.16 29.21
N THR A 986 13.94 -14.29 28.53
CA THR A 986 15.19 -14.80 27.97
C THR A 986 15.06 -14.85 26.46
N PHE A 987 16.12 -14.54 25.73
CA PHE A 987 16.06 -14.48 24.26
C PHE A 987 17.39 -14.83 23.60
N THR A 988 17.27 -15.26 22.35
CA THR A 988 18.35 -15.49 21.39
C THR A 988 17.98 -14.77 20.11
N THR A 989 18.88 -13.94 19.58
CA THR A 989 18.70 -13.22 18.32
C THR A 989 19.94 -13.47 17.45
N GLU A 990 19.75 -14.23 16.38
CA GLU A 990 20.79 -14.59 15.42
C GLU A 990 20.54 -13.86 14.10
N SER A 991 21.60 -13.30 13.50
CA SER A 991 21.60 -12.84 12.11
C SER A 991 22.76 -13.49 11.37
N SER A 992 22.50 -13.96 10.16
CA SER A 992 23.48 -14.58 9.29
C SER A 992 23.31 -14.11 7.85
N SER A 993 24.42 -13.81 7.19
CA SER A 993 24.51 -13.42 5.79
C SER A 993 25.68 -14.15 5.14
N ASP A 994 25.44 -14.70 3.93
CA ASP A 994 26.45 -15.48 3.20
C ASP A 994 27.65 -14.63 2.77
N ASN A 995 27.39 -13.41 2.29
CA ASN A 995 28.39 -12.55 1.66
C ASN A 995 28.86 -11.39 2.54
N PHE A 996 28.22 -11.15 3.68
CA PHE A 996 28.53 -10.03 4.57
C PHE A 996 28.75 -10.47 6.02
N PRO A 997 29.92 -11.05 6.34
CA PRO A 997 30.24 -11.52 7.70
C PRO A 997 30.12 -10.44 8.78
N ALA A 998 30.32 -9.17 8.43
CA ALA A 998 30.20 -8.04 9.36
C ALA A 998 28.78 -7.88 9.96
N ARG A 999 27.75 -8.48 9.34
CA ARG A 999 26.37 -8.49 9.84
C ARG A 999 26.03 -9.70 10.70
N ASN A 1000 26.93 -10.67 10.83
CA ASN A 1000 26.63 -11.93 11.48
C ASN A 1000 26.81 -11.81 13.00
N PHE A 1001 25.79 -12.16 13.76
CA PHE A 1001 25.82 -12.16 15.22
C PHE A 1001 24.88 -13.20 15.82
N ASP A 1002 25.18 -13.65 17.04
CA ASP A 1002 24.32 -14.51 17.84
C ASP A 1002 24.26 -13.97 19.27
N ILE A 1003 23.20 -13.22 19.55
CA ILE A 1003 23.03 -12.53 20.83
C ILE A 1003 22.16 -13.38 21.75
N LEU A 1004 22.77 -13.88 22.82
CA LEU A 1004 22.06 -14.48 23.96
C LEU A 1004 21.83 -13.42 25.02
N GLY A 1005 20.65 -13.43 25.65
CA GLY A 1005 20.37 -12.46 26.69
C GLY A 1005 19.20 -12.80 27.59
N TYR A 1006 19.13 -12.08 28.70
CA TYR A 1006 17.99 -12.10 29.60
C TYR A 1006 17.66 -10.68 30.07
N GLN A 1007 16.42 -10.50 30.51
CA GLN A 1007 15.88 -9.23 30.96
C GLN A 1007 14.93 -9.48 32.13
N ILE A 1008 15.10 -8.72 33.20
CA ILE A 1008 14.22 -8.73 34.37
C ILE A 1008 13.76 -7.30 34.61
N ALA A 1009 12.44 -7.08 34.56
CA ALA A 1009 11.81 -5.78 34.64
C ALA A 1009 10.67 -5.76 35.69
N PRO A 1010 10.97 -5.60 36.99
CA PRO A 1010 9.99 -5.23 37.99
C PRO A 1010 9.43 -3.84 37.72
N LYS A 1011 8.10 -3.70 37.90
CA LYS A 1011 7.38 -2.44 37.79
C LYS A 1011 6.33 -2.33 38.88
N VAL A 1012 6.32 -1.19 39.57
CA VAL A 1012 5.29 -0.84 40.54
C VAL A 1012 4.49 0.33 39.98
N SER A 1013 3.20 0.13 39.79
CA SER A 1013 2.26 1.14 39.31
C SER A 1013 1.30 1.54 40.42
N TYR A 1014 1.23 2.83 40.76
CA TYR A 1014 0.16 3.39 41.57
C TYR A 1014 -0.98 3.87 40.67
N LEU A 1015 -2.11 3.18 40.70
CA LEU A 1015 -3.34 3.50 39.98
C LEU A 1015 -4.16 4.50 40.81
N PHE A 1016 -4.08 5.78 40.47
CA PHE A 1016 -4.96 6.81 41.04
C PHE A 1016 -6.41 6.63 40.58
N SER A 1017 -6.61 6.07 39.38
CA SER A 1017 -7.91 5.69 38.82
C SER A 1017 -7.72 4.60 37.77
N LYS A 1018 -8.80 4.14 37.12
CA LYS A 1018 -8.69 3.21 35.97
C LYS A 1018 -7.89 3.81 34.79
N ASN A 1019 -7.78 5.13 34.75
CA ASN A 1019 -7.26 5.90 33.63
C ASN A 1019 -6.04 6.74 34.05
N THR A 1020 -5.53 6.60 35.27
CA THR A 1020 -4.40 7.39 35.75
C THR A 1020 -3.47 6.51 36.57
N SER A 1021 -2.21 6.41 36.15
CA SER A 1021 -1.18 5.65 36.84
C SER A 1021 0.16 6.38 36.87
N LEU A 1022 0.93 6.12 37.91
CA LEU A 1022 2.35 6.44 37.98
C LEU A 1022 3.11 5.13 38.18
N ASP A 1023 4.06 4.86 37.31
CA ASP A 1023 4.87 3.67 37.28
C ASP A 1023 6.31 4.03 37.67
N VAL A 1024 6.93 3.20 38.49
CA VAL A 1024 8.38 3.17 38.69
C VAL A 1024 8.85 1.79 38.28
N PHE A 1025 9.83 1.73 37.40
CA PHE A 1025 10.36 0.48 36.88
C PHE A 1025 11.88 0.48 36.93
N TYR A 1026 12.42 -0.71 37.14
CA TYR A 1026 13.85 -0.96 37.07
C TYR A 1026 14.04 -2.21 36.22
N GLU A 1027 14.92 -2.13 35.25
CA GLU A 1027 15.16 -3.18 34.26
C GLU A 1027 16.66 -3.49 34.25
N ILE A 1028 16.99 -4.77 34.39
CA ILE A 1028 18.35 -5.28 34.20
C ILE A 1028 18.31 -6.18 32.97
N GLN A 1029 19.25 -5.95 32.06
CA GLN A 1029 19.41 -6.73 30.85
C GLN A 1029 20.89 -7.06 30.65
N ASN A 1030 21.16 -8.29 30.24
CA ASN A 1030 22.48 -8.71 29.77
C ASN A 1030 22.32 -9.27 28.35
N LYS A 1031 23.24 -8.88 27.46
CA LYS A 1031 23.36 -9.37 26.09
C LYS A 1031 24.80 -9.82 25.87
N GLU A 1032 25.01 -10.98 25.30
CA GLU A 1032 26.34 -11.53 24.99
C GLU A 1032 26.33 -12.09 23.57
N ASN A 1033 27.20 -11.56 22.71
CA ASN A 1033 27.42 -12.12 21.38
C ASN A 1033 28.28 -13.39 21.49
N GLN A 1034 27.82 -14.48 20.89
CA GLN A 1034 28.53 -15.76 20.87
C GLN A 1034 29.50 -15.88 19.67
N LEU A 1035 29.46 -14.92 18.75
CA LEU A 1035 30.32 -14.85 17.56
C LEU A 1035 31.35 -13.70 17.68
N GLY A 1036 32.32 -13.66 16.75
CA GLY A 1036 33.23 -12.52 16.59
C GLY A 1036 34.07 -12.22 17.83
N ASN A 1037 34.11 -10.96 18.25
CA ASN A 1037 34.90 -10.50 19.40
C ASN A 1037 34.20 -10.71 20.76
N SER A 1038 33.10 -11.45 20.79
CA SER A 1038 32.30 -11.72 21.99
C SER A 1038 31.87 -10.45 22.72
N GLU A 1039 31.25 -9.52 21.97
CA GLU A 1039 30.74 -8.28 22.52
C GLU A 1039 29.73 -8.55 23.65
N THR A 1040 29.83 -7.79 24.74
CA THR A 1040 28.95 -7.94 25.90
C THR A 1040 28.32 -6.61 26.28
N LEU A 1041 27.07 -6.63 26.72
CA LEU A 1041 26.34 -5.47 27.24
C LEU A 1041 25.66 -5.86 28.55
N ASN A 1042 26.09 -5.23 29.65
CA ASN A 1042 25.30 -5.16 30.87
C ASN A 1042 24.57 -3.82 30.90
N GLN A 1043 23.25 -3.87 30.72
CA GLN A 1043 22.39 -2.69 30.73
C GLN A 1043 21.56 -2.67 32.01
N SER A 1044 21.58 -1.53 32.70
CA SER A 1044 20.60 -1.23 33.74
C SER A 1044 19.80 0.01 33.34
N ARG A 1045 18.49 -0.07 33.48
CA ARG A 1045 17.56 1.00 33.14
C ARG A 1045 16.66 1.28 34.34
N LEU A 1046 16.79 2.47 34.91
CA LEU A 1046 15.88 2.97 35.93
C LEU A 1046 14.98 4.02 35.31
N GLY A 1047 13.68 3.90 35.48
CA GLY A 1047 12.77 4.89 34.93
C GLY A 1047 11.47 5.05 35.70
N THR A 1048 10.79 6.13 35.36
CA THR A 1048 9.42 6.40 35.79
C THR A 1048 8.58 6.78 34.60
N SER A 1049 7.34 6.30 34.56
CA SER A 1049 6.38 6.71 33.55
C SER A 1049 5.05 7.05 34.20
N PHE A 1050 4.37 8.06 33.70
CA PHE A 1050 3.01 8.37 34.14
C PHE A 1050 2.05 8.26 32.96
N THR A 1051 0.85 7.78 33.23
CA THR A 1051 -0.29 7.80 32.31
C THR A 1051 -1.40 8.58 32.99
N TYR A 1052 -1.97 9.57 32.33
CA TYR A 1052 -3.09 10.35 32.84
C TYR A 1052 -4.11 10.53 31.73
N ALA A 1053 -5.28 9.92 31.87
CA ALA A 1053 -6.44 10.12 31.00
C ALA A 1053 -7.58 10.72 31.83
N GLY A 1054 -7.70 12.05 31.81
CA GLY A 1054 -8.67 12.81 32.59
C GLY A 1054 -10.04 12.92 31.94
N GLU A 1055 -11.06 13.29 32.72
CA GLU A 1055 -12.46 13.44 32.25
C GLU A 1055 -12.62 14.53 31.16
N LYS A 1056 -11.71 15.50 31.11
CA LYS A 1056 -11.69 16.58 30.10
C LYS A 1056 -11.07 16.16 28.76
N LYS A 1057 -11.11 14.87 28.41
CA LYS A 1057 -10.59 14.31 27.15
C LYS A 1057 -9.12 14.66 26.88
N ILE A 1058 -8.32 14.74 27.94
CA ILE A 1058 -6.87 14.93 27.86
C ILE A 1058 -6.18 13.64 28.31
N THR A 1059 -5.26 13.16 27.51
CA THR A 1059 -4.43 11.99 27.74
C THR A 1059 -2.96 12.43 27.72
N MET A 1060 -2.21 12.10 28.77
CA MET A 1060 -0.79 12.41 28.87
C MET A 1060 -0.04 11.14 29.24
N ASN A 1061 1.02 10.84 28.52
CA ASN A 1061 1.95 9.77 28.82
C ASN A 1061 3.35 10.36 28.86
N GLY A 1062 4.03 10.29 29.99
CA GLY A 1062 5.43 10.68 30.08
C GLY A 1062 6.27 9.53 30.56
N GLU A 1063 7.53 9.48 30.13
CA GLU A 1063 8.50 8.50 30.54
C GLU A 1063 9.88 9.16 30.63
N PHE A 1064 10.61 8.87 31.70
CA PHE A 1064 12.01 9.24 31.85
C PHE A 1064 12.78 7.97 32.21
N SER A 1065 13.87 7.70 31.49
CA SER A 1065 14.71 6.52 31.67
C SER A 1065 16.19 6.92 31.73
N LEU A 1066 16.90 6.40 32.73
CA LEU A 1066 18.35 6.45 32.85
C LEU A 1066 18.90 5.07 32.51
N TYR A 1067 19.76 5.01 31.51
CA TYR A 1067 20.46 3.81 31.07
C TYR A 1067 21.92 3.89 31.47
N ASN A 1068 22.44 2.81 32.02
CA ASN A 1068 23.88 2.57 32.15
C ASN A 1068 24.22 1.37 31.28
N ASN A 1069 24.90 1.62 30.16
CA ASN A 1069 25.32 0.63 29.18
C ASN A 1069 26.80 0.29 29.42
N GLU A 1070 27.08 -0.75 30.18
CA GLU A 1070 28.43 -1.31 30.29
C GLU A 1070 28.67 -2.23 29.08
N PHE A 1071 29.10 -1.62 27.98
CA PHE A 1071 29.37 -2.30 26.71
C PHE A 1071 30.86 -2.55 26.53
N THR A 1072 31.22 -3.77 26.15
CA THR A 1072 32.58 -4.16 25.76
C THR A 1072 32.54 -4.71 24.34
N GLY A 1073 33.20 -4.04 23.39
CA GLY A 1073 33.14 -4.39 21.97
C GLY A 1073 33.29 -3.19 21.05
N ASP A 1074 33.14 -3.41 19.74
CA ASP A 1074 33.05 -2.33 18.76
C ASP A 1074 31.62 -1.81 18.63
N ALA A 1075 31.38 -0.56 19.03
CA ALA A 1075 30.08 0.08 18.97
C ALA A 1075 29.66 0.48 17.55
N LEU A 1076 30.60 0.54 16.60
CA LEU A 1076 30.37 0.85 15.19
C LEU A 1076 30.19 -0.42 14.35
N SER A 1077 29.92 -1.57 14.97
CA SER A 1077 29.60 -2.82 14.28
C SER A 1077 28.08 -3.06 14.22
N ALA A 1078 27.62 -3.90 13.28
CA ALA A 1078 26.21 -4.29 13.21
C ALA A 1078 25.70 -4.94 14.51
N VAL A 1079 26.53 -5.75 15.17
CA VAL A 1079 26.20 -6.36 16.48
C VAL A 1079 26.14 -5.31 17.59
N GLY A 1080 27.09 -4.38 17.64
CA GLY A 1080 27.10 -3.27 18.60
C GLY A 1080 25.84 -2.41 18.46
N PHE A 1081 25.46 -2.09 17.23
CA PHE A 1081 24.22 -1.36 16.92
C PHE A 1081 22.97 -2.10 17.43
N GLN A 1082 22.87 -3.40 17.17
CA GLN A 1082 21.75 -4.24 17.62
C GLN A 1082 21.70 -4.39 19.16
N MET A 1083 22.85 -4.50 19.83
CA MET A 1083 22.93 -4.61 21.28
C MET A 1083 22.57 -3.30 21.97
N LEU A 1084 23.06 -2.17 21.46
CA LEU A 1084 22.86 -0.83 22.04
C LEU A 1084 21.53 -0.18 21.62
N GLU A 1085 20.84 -0.71 20.61
CA GLU A 1085 19.57 -0.18 20.08
C GLU A 1085 19.66 1.31 19.71
N GLY A 1086 20.81 1.71 19.13
CA GLY A 1086 21.11 3.09 18.74
C GLY A 1086 21.59 4.02 19.86
N LEU A 1087 21.71 3.54 21.10
CA LEU A 1087 22.35 4.27 22.21
C LEU A 1087 23.88 4.12 22.19
N GLN A 1088 24.59 4.89 23.01
CA GLN A 1088 26.05 4.80 23.12
C GLN A 1088 26.47 3.97 24.35
N PRO A 1089 27.72 3.47 24.41
CA PRO A 1089 28.31 2.98 25.65
C PRO A 1089 28.31 4.04 26.76
N GLY A 1090 28.23 3.61 28.02
CA GLY A 1090 28.20 4.50 29.19
C GLY A 1090 26.80 4.99 29.57
N ARG A 1091 26.72 6.21 30.11
CA ARG A 1091 25.46 6.74 30.64
C ARG A 1091 24.63 7.38 29.54
N ASN A 1092 23.38 6.92 29.40
CA ASN A 1092 22.41 7.49 28.48
C ASN A 1092 21.14 7.89 29.23
N GLN A 1093 20.51 8.97 28.80
CA GLN A 1093 19.26 9.46 29.35
C GLN A 1093 18.28 9.62 28.22
N THR A 1094 17.06 9.11 28.40
CA THR A 1094 15.97 9.34 27.45
C THR A 1094 14.75 9.84 28.19
N TRP A 1095 14.01 10.73 27.54
CA TRP A 1095 12.72 11.19 28.04
C TRP A 1095 11.76 11.35 26.89
N ARG A 1096 10.51 11.02 27.16
CA ARG A 1096 9.40 11.16 26.22
C ARG A 1096 8.20 11.73 26.94
N LEU A 1097 7.49 12.63 26.28
CA LEU A 1097 6.23 13.20 26.73
C LEU A 1097 5.27 13.23 25.54
N LEU A 1098 4.19 12.47 25.65
CA LEU A 1098 3.09 12.44 24.70
C LEU A 1098 1.86 13.07 25.39
N VAL A 1099 1.36 14.18 24.86
CA VAL A 1099 0.15 14.84 25.35
C VAL A 1099 -0.86 14.91 24.22
N GLN A 1100 -1.94 14.17 24.33
CA GLN A 1100 -3.08 14.27 23.45
C GLN A 1100 -4.25 14.96 24.17
N LYS A 1101 -4.91 15.90 23.52
CA LYS A 1101 -6.05 16.64 24.05
C LYS A 1101 -7.11 16.78 22.97
N ASN A 1102 -8.29 16.24 23.22
CA ASN A 1102 -9.45 16.53 22.37
C ASN A 1102 -9.94 17.95 22.72
N LEU A 1103 -9.63 18.91 21.85
CA LEU A 1103 -10.08 20.29 21.98
C LEU A 1103 -11.60 20.39 21.79
N THR A 1104 -12.15 19.58 20.88
CA THR A 1104 -13.59 19.46 20.62
C THR A 1104 -13.95 17.98 20.39
N GLN A 1105 -15.17 17.69 19.93
CA GLN A 1105 -15.54 16.34 19.48
C GLN A 1105 -14.95 15.98 18.10
N TYR A 1106 -14.44 16.97 17.37
CA TYR A 1106 -13.95 16.88 16.00
C TYR A 1106 -12.48 17.29 15.87
N LEU A 1107 -11.82 17.66 16.98
CA LEU A 1107 -10.46 18.20 16.95
C LEU A 1107 -9.66 17.68 18.13
N ASP A 1108 -8.54 17.03 17.85
CA ASP A 1108 -7.51 16.68 18.81
C ASP A 1108 -6.18 17.37 18.49
N VAL A 1109 -5.38 17.55 19.53
CA VAL A 1109 -3.98 17.98 19.44
C VAL A 1109 -3.15 16.94 20.13
N ASN A 1110 -2.10 16.48 19.45
CA ASN A 1110 -1.13 15.54 19.93
C ASN A 1110 0.26 16.20 19.92
N VAL A 1111 0.89 16.31 21.08
CA VAL A 1111 2.25 16.82 21.25
C VAL A 1111 3.11 15.64 21.65
N ASN A 1112 4.09 15.29 20.84
CA ASN A 1112 5.11 14.29 21.17
C ASN A 1112 6.45 15.00 21.31
N TYR A 1113 7.06 14.92 22.49
CA TYR A 1113 8.40 15.42 22.73
C TYR A 1113 9.26 14.27 23.18
N GLN A 1114 10.40 14.10 22.53
CA GLN A 1114 11.41 13.13 22.92
C GLN A 1114 12.76 13.83 23.00
N GLY A 1115 13.59 13.38 23.93
CA GLY A 1115 14.99 13.77 23.94
C GLY A 1115 15.86 12.66 24.46
N ARG A 1116 17.11 12.71 24.02
CA ARG A 1116 18.16 11.77 24.41
C ARG A 1116 19.46 12.50 24.66
N LYS A 1117 20.23 12.01 25.62
CA LYS A 1117 21.59 12.48 25.90
C LYS A 1117 22.47 11.29 26.20
N SER A 1118 23.57 11.16 25.47
CA SER A 1118 24.64 10.22 25.79
C SER A 1118 25.78 10.96 26.51
N GLU A 1119 26.76 10.22 27.03
CA GLU A 1119 27.84 10.78 27.84
C GLU A 1119 28.75 11.72 27.05
N THR A 1120 29.04 11.39 25.79
CA THR A 1120 29.94 12.13 24.90
C THR A 1120 29.20 12.96 23.84
N SER A 1121 27.89 12.81 23.70
CA SER A 1121 27.09 13.51 22.69
C SER A 1121 26.41 14.75 23.25
N ASP A 1122 26.14 15.71 22.36
CA ASP A 1122 25.20 16.77 22.67
C ASP A 1122 23.80 16.19 22.93
N THR A 1123 23.00 16.95 23.68
CA THR A 1123 21.61 16.57 23.96
C THR A 1123 20.81 16.72 22.68
N ILE A 1124 20.13 15.67 22.24
CA ILE A 1124 19.25 15.70 21.07
C ILE A 1124 17.81 15.84 21.55
N HIS A 1125 17.10 16.81 20.98
CA HIS A 1125 15.70 17.11 21.24
C HIS A 1125 14.91 17.01 19.95
N THR A 1126 13.78 16.32 19.99
CA THR A 1126 12.82 16.26 18.88
C THR A 1126 11.42 16.48 19.45
N GLY A 1127 10.78 17.57 19.06
CA GLY A 1127 9.39 17.87 19.39
C GLY A 1127 8.54 17.83 18.13
N SER A 1128 7.41 17.15 18.19
CA SER A 1128 6.37 17.21 17.18
C SER A 1128 5.04 17.64 17.77
N VAL A 1129 4.36 18.54 17.07
CA VAL A 1129 3.00 18.97 17.39
C VAL A 1129 2.14 18.61 16.20
N GLN A 1130 1.13 17.79 16.42
CA GLN A 1130 0.18 17.32 15.45
C GLN A 1130 -1.22 17.76 15.86
N LEU A 1131 -1.94 18.39 14.94
CA LEU A 1131 -3.34 18.76 15.09
C LEU A 1131 -4.15 17.89 14.15
N ARG A 1132 -5.13 17.15 14.69
CA ARG A 1132 -6.00 16.28 13.89
C ARG A 1132 -7.46 16.67 14.04
N ALA A 1133 -8.10 16.99 12.92
CA ALA A 1133 -9.53 17.15 12.84
C ALA A 1133 -10.17 15.83 12.36
N TYR A 1134 -11.24 15.38 13.02
CA TYR A 1134 -12.09 14.26 12.59
C TYR A 1134 -13.40 14.80 12.06
N PHE A 1135 -13.91 14.16 11.01
CA PHE A 1135 -15.14 14.57 10.34
C PHE A 1135 -16.22 13.50 10.42
#